data_AF-A0A7T7HNH7-F1
#
_entry.id   AF-A0A7T7HNH7-F1
#
_cell.length_a   1.000
_cell.length_b   1.000
_cell.length_c   1.000
_cell.angle_alpha   90.00
_cell.angle_beta   90.00
_cell.angle_gamma   90.00
#
_symmetry.space_group_name_H-M   'P 1'
#
loop_
_entity.id
_entity.type
_entity.pdbx_description
1 polymer ?
#
loop_
_entity_poly.entity_id
_entity_poly.type
_entity_poly.pdbx_seq_one_letter_code
_entity_poly.pdbx_strand_id
1 'polypeptide(L)'
;MTDQTTPSGGGLPPGIEPISIVEEMQRSYLDYAMSVIVSRALPDVRDGLKPVHRRILYGMSELGVDWNKKYMKCARITGDVMGKYHPHGNAAIYDALARMAQDWSLRLPLIDGQGNFGSVDGDPPAAERYTECRLQKVAHTMLDDLDKETVDFRENYDGTLSEPVVLPAKFPNLLVNGAGGIAVGMATNIPTHNLGEVIDGAIAVMENPAIELPELMQIIPGPDFPTGAQILGRAGIKSAYETGRGSVIMRGRATIEPMRGDREQIIITEIPYQVNKATMIEKMADLVREKRIEGISDLRDESDREGYRVVVELKRDANADVILNQLYRYTPLQTSFGCNFVALNGGKPEQMNLLDILKAFVAFRENVVSRRTKYLLRKARERAHVLVGLAIAVANIDEIINLIRRAPDPQTAREQLMERHWPAQDVEALIRLIDDPRHKINEDGTYQLSEEQARAILELRLSRLTALGRDEIGDELNKIGDEIKDYLETLSSRVKIQEIIREELIAVRDEFGTPRRTEILEGGPDMDDEDLIAREDMVVTVSRNGYIKRVPLNTYRAQRRGGRGRAGMSIRDEDFVTRVFVANTHTPVLFFSSRGIVYKEKVWRLPIGTPQSRGKALINMLPLQQGEAITSILALPEDEESWAELDVMFATTRGTVRRNKLSDFVQVNRNGKIAMKLDDENDRILSVWTCTPDDDVLLTTAMGQAIRFPVPTIRVFAGRNSIGVRGIALAEGDEVISMTIVSHNDAEPWERAAYLKRAALERRTETGEGEDIALVGEEVAEEGTLSDDRYEELKFREQFILTVTEKGFGKRSSSYDFRISGRGGKGIRATDTSKTGEIGRLVAAFPVLDRDQLMLVTNAGQLIRVPVDDIRIASRATKGVTVFKTGADEKVVSVEVISEPEEAEPVEDEGAEEASADGAPAAETGEGDSEA
;
A
#
# COMPACT_ATOMS: atom_id res chain seq x y z
N MET A 1 -1.41 -42.52 -18.42
CA MET A 1 -1.97 -43.86 -18.68
C MET A 1 -2.18 -43.95 -20.17
N THR A 2 -1.41 -44.78 -20.85
CA THR A 2 -1.47 -44.98 -22.30
C THR A 2 -1.56 -46.48 -22.55
N ASP A 3 -2.32 -46.87 -23.57
CA ASP A 3 -2.64 -48.25 -23.97
C ASP A 3 -3.39 -49.12 -22.94
N GLN A 4 -4.72 -49.10 -23.03
CA GLN A 4 -5.48 -50.35 -23.17
C GLN A 4 -6.52 -50.18 -24.27
N THR A 5 -6.37 -50.97 -25.34
CA THR A 5 -7.39 -51.14 -26.37
C THR A 5 -8.65 -51.76 -25.77
N THR A 6 -9.82 -51.29 -26.19
CA THR A 6 -11.10 -51.91 -25.86
C THR A 6 -11.05 -53.39 -26.23
N PRO A 7 -11.39 -54.34 -25.33
CA PRO A 7 -11.44 -55.75 -25.69
C PRO A 7 -12.44 -55.93 -26.83
N SER A 8 -11.99 -56.43 -27.98
CA SER A 8 -12.88 -56.72 -29.09
C SER A 8 -13.94 -57.72 -28.62
N GLY A 9 -15.22 -57.38 -28.81
CA GLY A 9 -16.38 -58.04 -28.18
C GLY A 9 -16.70 -59.46 -28.68
N GLY A 10 -15.72 -60.36 -28.68
CA GLY A 10 -15.89 -61.77 -28.97
C GLY A 10 -16.48 -62.53 -27.78
N GLY A 11 -17.80 -62.46 -27.59
CA GLY A 11 -18.52 -63.34 -26.67
C GLY A 11 -19.60 -62.72 -25.78
N LEU A 12 -19.89 -61.42 -25.90
CA LEU A 12 -20.98 -60.79 -25.14
C LEU A 12 -22.36 -61.07 -25.77
N PRO A 13 -23.43 -61.22 -24.96
CA PRO A 13 -24.80 -61.32 -25.47
C PRO A 13 -25.21 -60.11 -26.34
N PRO A 14 -26.07 -60.29 -27.36
CA PRO A 14 -26.55 -59.18 -28.18
C PRO A 14 -27.25 -58.13 -27.32
N GLY A 15 -26.83 -56.87 -27.45
CA GLY A 15 -27.31 -55.74 -26.63
C GLY A 15 -26.42 -55.36 -25.44
N ILE A 16 -25.25 -55.99 -25.27
CA ILE A 16 -24.26 -55.61 -24.24
C ILE A 16 -22.97 -55.12 -24.91
N GLU A 17 -22.69 -53.83 -24.78
CA GLU A 17 -21.46 -53.19 -25.27
C GLU A 17 -20.50 -52.89 -24.10
N PRO A 18 -19.22 -53.31 -24.17
CA PRO A 18 -18.25 -53.05 -23.10
C PRO A 18 -17.65 -51.65 -23.26
N ILE A 19 -17.90 -50.77 -22.27
CA ILE A 19 -17.35 -49.40 -22.25
C ILE A 19 -15.94 -49.40 -21.64
N SER A 20 -15.00 -48.68 -22.25
CA SER A 20 -13.66 -48.47 -21.69
C SER A 20 -13.72 -47.58 -20.45
N ILE A 21 -13.09 -47.99 -19.34
CA ILE A 21 -13.03 -47.18 -18.11
C ILE A 21 -12.36 -45.81 -18.34
N VAL A 22 -11.37 -45.74 -19.22
CA VAL A 22 -10.68 -44.48 -19.55
C VAL A 22 -11.58 -43.54 -20.33
N GLU A 23 -12.34 -44.09 -21.30
CA GLU A 23 -13.28 -43.34 -22.13
C GLU A 23 -14.45 -42.82 -21.30
N GLU A 24 -15.04 -43.66 -20.44
CA GLU A 24 -16.12 -43.27 -19.56
C GLU A 24 -15.67 -42.23 -18.53
N MET A 25 -14.52 -42.42 -17.88
CA MET A 25 -13.97 -41.41 -16.96
C MET A 25 -13.70 -40.07 -17.66
N GLN A 26 -13.14 -40.09 -18.87
CA GLN A 26 -12.88 -38.87 -19.64
C GLN A 26 -14.19 -38.18 -20.04
N ARG A 27 -15.16 -38.93 -20.55
CA ARG A 27 -16.47 -38.42 -20.96
C ARG A 27 -17.25 -37.83 -19.77
N SER A 28 -17.49 -38.62 -18.73
CA SER A 28 -18.21 -38.18 -17.53
C SER A 28 -17.55 -36.97 -16.86
N TYR A 29 -16.21 -36.89 -16.85
CA TYR A 29 -15.49 -35.71 -16.34
C TYR A 29 -15.69 -34.48 -17.23
N LEU A 30 -15.59 -34.63 -18.56
CA LEU A 30 -15.77 -33.51 -19.50
C LEU A 30 -17.21 -32.99 -19.51
N ASP A 31 -18.21 -33.87 -19.49
CA ASP A 31 -19.62 -33.49 -19.43
C ASP A 31 -19.94 -32.72 -18.14
N TYR A 32 -19.44 -33.20 -16.99
CA TYR A 32 -19.56 -32.49 -15.71
C TYR A 32 -18.82 -31.14 -15.71
N ALA A 33 -17.57 -31.11 -16.21
CA ALA A 33 -16.77 -29.89 -16.25
C ALA A 33 -17.42 -28.81 -17.13
N MET A 34 -17.88 -29.18 -18.33
CA MET A 34 -18.55 -28.27 -19.25
C MET A 34 -19.85 -27.71 -18.65
N SER A 35 -20.65 -28.57 -18.02
CA SER A 35 -21.88 -28.17 -17.31
C SER A 35 -21.60 -27.17 -16.18
N VAL A 36 -20.55 -27.39 -15.37
CA VAL A 36 -20.16 -26.46 -14.29
C VAL A 36 -19.63 -25.13 -14.84
N ILE A 37 -18.82 -25.15 -15.90
CA ILE A 37 -18.25 -23.95 -16.53
C ILE A 37 -19.36 -23.07 -17.12
N VAL A 38 -20.20 -23.63 -17.99
CA VAL A 38 -21.18 -22.88 -18.80
C VAL A 38 -22.49 -22.59 -18.04
N SER A 39 -22.96 -23.54 -17.22
CA SER A 39 -24.32 -23.48 -16.64
C SER A 39 -24.35 -23.22 -15.12
N ARG A 40 -23.21 -22.90 -14.49
CA ARG A 40 -23.15 -22.64 -13.03
C ARG A 40 -22.19 -21.54 -12.61
N ALA A 41 -20.91 -21.64 -12.98
CA ALA A 41 -19.85 -20.91 -12.30
C ALA A 41 -19.61 -19.49 -12.82
N LEU A 42 -19.55 -19.33 -14.15
CA LEU A 42 -19.20 -18.08 -14.83
C LEU A 42 -20.46 -17.26 -15.21
N PRO A 43 -20.38 -15.92 -15.21
CA PRO A 43 -21.42 -15.05 -15.77
C PRO A 43 -21.32 -15.00 -17.31
N ASP A 44 -22.39 -14.58 -17.98
CA ASP A 44 -22.34 -14.18 -19.40
C ASP A 44 -21.93 -12.70 -19.51
N VAL A 45 -21.11 -12.35 -20.50
CA VAL A 45 -20.63 -10.97 -20.69
C VAL A 45 -21.75 -9.98 -21.03
N ARG A 46 -22.85 -10.47 -21.62
CA ARG A 46 -23.95 -9.65 -22.15
C ARG A 46 -24.84 -9.04 -21.06
N ASP A 47 -25.08 -9.76 -19.97
CA ASP A 47 -25.90 -9.31 -18.84
C ASP A 47 -25.18 -9.35 -17.47
N GLY A 48 -23.98 -9.93 -17.40
CA GLY A 48 -23.21 -10.07 -16.17
C GLY A 48 -23.78 -11.05 -15.15
N LEU A 49 -24.78 -11.85 -15.53
CA LEU A 49 -25.50 -12.71 -14.59
C LEU A 49 -25.10 -14.18 -14.72
N LYS A 50 -25.05 -14.84 -13.56
CA LYS A 50 -25.05 -16.31 -13.48
C LYS A 50 -26.46 -16.84 -13.71
N PRO A 51 -26.62 -18.10 -14.17
CA PRO A 51 -27.94 -18.69 -14.40
C PRO A 51 -28.89 -18.63 -13.19
N VAL A 52 -28.38 -18.77 -11.96
CA VAL A 52 -29.22 -18.64 -10.74
C VAL A 52 -29.76 -17.22 -10.56
N HIS A 53 -28.94 -16.18 -10.76
CA HIS A 53 -29.40 -14.78 -10.66
C HIS A 53 -30.43 -14.46 -11.74
N ARG A 54 -30.18 -14.89 -12.98
CA ARG A 54 -31.09 -14.72 -14.13
C ARG A 54 -32.46 -15.34 -13.87
N ARG A 55 -32.48 -16.57 -13.34
CA ARG A 55 -33.72 -17.30 -12.99
C ARG A 55 -34.47 -16.65 -11.83
N ILE A 56 -33.77 -16.09 -10.84
CA ILE A 56 -34.40 -15.33 -9.75
C ILE A 56 -35.09 -14.08 -10.29
N LEU A 57 -34.39 -13.24 -11.07
CA LEU A 57 -34.96 -12.01 -11.63
C LEU A 57 -36.12 -12.31 -12.60
N TYR A 58 -35.99 -13.32 -13.46
CA TYR A 58 -37.04 -13.75 -14.37
C TYR A 58 -38.28 -14.27 -13.62
N GLY A 59 -38.10 -15.17 -12.65
CA GLY A 59 -39.21 -15.69 -11.83
C GLY A 59 -39.91 -14.61 -10.99
N MET A 60 -39.16 -13.64 -10.46
CA MET A 60 -39.74 -12.46 -9.79
C MET A 60 -40.54 -11.58 -10.75
N SER A 61 -40.11 -11.46 -12.00
CA SER A 61 -40.84 -10.75 -13.06
C SER A 61 -42.15 -11.46 -13.42
N GLU A 62 -42.13 -12.79 -13.59
CA GLU A 62 -43.35 -13.57 -13.86
C GLU A 62 -44.35 -13.55 -12.69
N LEU A 63 -43.85 -13.60 -11.46
CA LEU A 63 -44.66 -13.42 -10.24
C LEU A 63 -45.17 -11.97 -10.09
N GLY A 64 -44.67 -11.04 -10.90
CA GLY A 64 -45.03 -9.63 -10.90
C GLY A 64 -44.66 -8.91 -9.60
N VAL A 65 -43.49 -9.20 -9.03
CA VAL A 65 -43.00 -8.65 -7.74
C VAL A 65 -42.25 -7.33 -7.96
N ASP A 66 -42.91 -6.38 -8.63
CA ASP A 66 -42.33 -5.11 -9.06
C ASP A 66 -42.01 -4.16 -7.88
N TRP A 67 -41.09 -3.22 -8.12
CA TRP A 67 -40.63 -2.23 -7.12
C TRP A 67 -41.75 -1.36 -6.52
N ASN A 68 -42.85 -1.14 -7.24
CA ASN A 68 -43.99 -0.32 -6.79
C ASN A 68 -45.09 -1.14 -6.11
N LYS A 69 -44.93 -2.46 -5.99
CA LYS A 69 -45.87 -3.37 -5.33
C LYS A 69 -45.43 -3.67 -3.89
N LYS A 70 -46.29 -4.40 -3.17
CA LYS A 70 -46.01 -4.91 -1.82
C LYS A 70 -44.90 -5.98 -1.89
N TYR A 71 -44.08 -6.02 -0.85
CA TYR A 71 -43.11 -7.09 -0.65
C TYR A 71 -43.77 -8.48 -0.62
N MET A 72 -43.02 -9.51 -1.03
CA MET A 72 -43.46 -10.90 -1.05
C MET A 72 -42.48 -11.76 -0.24
N LYS A 73 -43.00 -12.73 0.52
CA LYS A 73 -42.17 -13.68 1.28
C LYS A 73 -41.16 -14.37 0.39
N CYS A 74 -39.88 -14.35 0.80
CA CYS A 74 -38.80 -14.94 0.00
C CYS A 74 -39.07 -16.42 -0.31
N ALA A 75 -39.61 -17.18 0.66
CA ALA A 75 -40.01 -18.58 0.49
C ALA A 75 -40.96 -18.87 -0.68
N ARG A 76 -41.78 -17.89 -1.11
CA ARG A 76 -42.64 -18.04 -2.30
C ARG A 76 -41.85 -17.88 -3.60
N ILE A 77 -40.92 -16.92 -3.62
CA ILE A 77 -40.08 -16.63 -4.79
C ILE A 77 -39.07 -17.76 -5.01
N THR A 78 -38.37 -18.17 -3.96
CA THR A 78 -37.39 -19.27 -4.00
C THR A 78 -38.06 -20.59 -4.40
N GLY A 79 -39.24 -20.89 -3.84
CA GLY A 79 -40.04 -22.05 -4.21
C GLY A 79 -40.51 -22.07 -5.67
N ASP A 80 -40.98 -20.95 -6.21
CA ASP A 80 -41.42 -20.84 -7.62
C ASP A 80 -40.22 -20.96 -8.59
N VAL A 81 -39.12 -20.27 -8.29
CA VAL A 81 -37.86 -20.35 -9.07
C VAL A 81 -37.29 -21.78 -9.04
N MET A 82 -37.33 -22.45 -7.89
CA MET A 82 -36.90 -23.85 -7.76
C MET A 82 -37.79 -24.79 -8.58
N GLY A 83 -39.11 -24.64 -8.49
CA GLY A 83 -40.10 -25.52 -9.12
C GLY A 83 -40.22 -25.35 -10.64
N LYS A 84 -39.82 -24.21 -11.21
CA LYS A 84 -39.88 -23.95 -12.65
C LYS A 84 -38.51 -24.01 -13.35
N TYR A 85 -37.47 -23.47 -12.70
CA TYR A 85 -36.22 -23.11 -13.40
C TYR A 85 -34.93 -23.64 -12.76
N HIS A 86 -34.85 -23.78 -11.43
CA HIS A 86 -33.58 -24.07 -10.75
C HIS A 86 -33.64 -25.30 -9.81
N PRO A 87 -33.56 -26.53 -10.34
CA PRO A 87 -33.75 -27.78 -9.60
C PRO A 87 -32.51 -28.21 -8.81
N HIS A 88 -31.86 -27.28 -8.09
CA HIS A 88 -30.57 -27.51 -7.39
C HIS A 88 -30.60 -27.16 -5.89
N GLY A 89 -31.80 -27.09 -5.32
CA GLY A 89 -32.01 -26.91 -3.88
C GLY A 89 -32.29 -25.47 -3.48
N ASN A 90 -33.25 -25.30 -2.58
CA ASN A 90 -33.81 -24.01 -2.22
C ASN A 90 -32.79 -23.05 -1.56
N ALA A 91 -31.89 -23.58 -0.73
CA ALA A 91 -30.89 -22.79 -0.01
C ALA A 91 -29.98 -21.97 -0.95
N ALA A 92 -29.45 -22.60 -2.01
CA ALA A 92 -28.57 -21.91 -2.96
C ALA A 92 -29.28 -20.77 -3.73
N ILE A 93 -30.60 -20.89 -3.93
CA ILE A 93 -31.43 -19.84 -4.54
C ILE A 93 -31.64 -18.72 -3.52
N TYR A 94 -31.95 -19.07 -2.26
CA TYR A 94 -32.13 -18.08 -1.20
C TYR A 94 -30.85 -17.31 -0.86
N ASP A 95 -29.70 -17.96 -0.78
CA ASP A 95 -28.41 -17.32 -0.53
C ASP A 95 -28.05 -16.35 -1.67
N ALA A 96 -28.30 -16.74 -2.92
CA ALA A 96 -28.12 -15.88 -4.08
C ALA A 96 -29.09 -14.69 -4.10
N LEU A 97 -30.36 -14.91 -3.75
CA LEU A 97 -31.37 -13.86 -3.62
C LEU A 97 -30.99 -12.87 -2.50
N ALA A 98 -30.61 -13.38 -1.33
CA ALA A 98 -30.22 -12.57 -0.19
C ALA A 98 -28.97 -11.73 -0.52
N ARG A 99 -27.97 -12.32 -1.16
CA ARG A 99 -26.79 -11.60 -1.65
C ARG A 99 -27.14 -10.44 -2.60
N MET A 100 -28.15 -10.60 -3.45
CA MET A 100 -28.60 -9.54 -4.36
C MET A 100 -29.37 -8.39 -3.68
N ALA A 101 -29.72 -8.55 -2.40
CA ALA A 101 -30.34 -7.53 -1.55
C ALA A 101 -29.35 -6.87 -0.55
N GLN A 102 -28.12 -7.38 -0.43
CA GLN A 102 -27.08 -6.84 0.47
C GLN A 102 -26.31 -5.69 -0.19
N ASP A 103 -26.39 -4.49 0.37
CA ASP A 103 -25.76 -3.27 -0.13
C ASP A 103 -24.24 -3.20 0.09
N TRP A 104 -23.68 -3.96 1.04
CA TRP A 104 -22.24 -4.20 1.16
C TRP A 104 -21.72 -5.28 0.19
N SER A 105 -22.60 -6.03 -0.48
CA SER A 105 -22.25 -7.14 -1.38
C SER A 105 -22.31 -6.75 -2.86
N LEU A 106 -23.26 -5.88 -3.24
CA LEU A 106 -23.43 -5.36 -4.58
C LEU A 106 -23.35 -3.83 -4.58
N ARG A 107 -22.64 -3.26 -5.56
CA ARG A 107 -22.52 -1.80 -5.74
C ARG A 107 -23.82 -1.15 -6.20
N LEU A 108 -24.69 -1.93 -6.84
CA LEU A 108 -26.04 -1.59 -7.29
C LEU A 108 -26.98 -2.79 -7.04
N PRO A 109 -27.59 -2.91 -5.85
CA PRO A 109 -28.51 -4.00 -5.52
C PRO A 109 -29.66 -4.12 -6.52
N LEU A 110 -30.05 -5.37 -6.84
CA LEU A 110 -31.14 -5.67 -7.77
C LEU A 110 -32.42 -6.11 -7.06
N ILE A 111 -32.34 -6.41 -5.77
CA ILE A 111 -33.47 -6.85 -4.94
C ILE A 111 -33.62 -5.89 -3.75
N ASP A 112 -34.87 -5.50 -3.49
CA ASP A 112 -35.29 -4.67 -2.37
C ASP A 112 -35.78 -5.61 -1.26
N GLY A 113 -35.03 -5.69 -0.17
CA GLY A 113 -35.23 -6.66 0.92
C GLY A 113 -35.77 -6.02 2.20
N GLN A 114 -36.81 -6.62 2.77
CA GLN A 114 -37.34 -6.27 4.09
C GLN A 114 -37.14 -7.43 5.07
N GLY A 115 -36.38 -7.18 6.15
CA GLY A 115 -36.05 -8.15 7.20
C GLY A 115 -34.54 -8.25 7.44
N ASN A 116 -34.10 -9.26 8.20
CA ASN A 116 -32.68 -9.52 8.40
C ASN A 116 -32.12 -10.33 7.22
N PHE A 117 -31.37 -9.65 6.35
CA PHE A 117 -30.67 -10.23 5.19
C PHE A 117 -29.18 -10.56 5.47
N GLY A 118 -28.78 -10.61 6.74
CA GLY A 118 -27.41 -10.84 7.20
C GLY A 118 -26.73 -9.54 7.62
N SER A 119 -25.41 -9.61 7.84
CA SER A 119 -24.59 -8.45 8.22
C SER A 119 -23.19 -8.50 7.58
N VAL A 120 -22.45 -7.40 7.66
CA VAL A 120 -21.02 -7.36 7.30
C VAL A 120 -20.13 -8.12 8.31
N ASP A 121 -20.69 -8.44 9.48
CA ASP A 121 -20.08 -9.28 10.52
C ASP A 121 -20.17 -10.77 10.19
N GLY A 122 -20.78 -11.13 9.07
CA GLY A 122 -20.88 -12.50 8.56
C GLY A 122 -22.08 -13.26 9.10
N ASP A 123 -23.02 -12.60 9.76
CA ASP A 123 -24.29 -13.21 10.13
C ASP A 123 -25.03 -13.66 8.85
N PRO A 124 -25.50 -14.92 8.78
CA PRO A 124 -26.30 -15.36 7.66
C PRO A 124 -27.67 -14.66 7.65
N PRO A 125 -28.33 -14.54 6.48
CA PRO A 125 -29.70 -14.05 6.42
C PRO A 125 -30.62 -14.91 7.30
N ALA A 126 -31.62 -14.26 7.91
CA ALA A 126 -32.68 -14.99 8.61
C ALA A 126 -33.42 -15.93 7.65
N ALA A 127 -34.09 -16.95 8.17
CA ALA A 127 -34.81 -17.90 7.32
C ALA A 127 -35.88 -17.22 6.43
N GLU A 128 -35.98 -17.65 5.18
CA GLU A 128 -36.85 -17.13 4.10
C GLU A 128 -38.36 -17.00 4.40
N ARG A 129 -38.82 -17.56 5.53
CA ARG A 129 -40.17 -17.41 6.07
C ARG A 129 -40.39 -16.08 6.79
N TYR A 130 -39.31 -15.42 7.24
CA TYR A 130 -39.36 -14.14 7.92
C TYR A 130 -39.10 -12.98 6.97
N THR A 131 -38.10 -13.12 6.10
CA THR A 131 -37.73 -12.11 5.09
C THR A 131 -38.76 -12.00 3.97
N GLU A 132 -38.88 -10.79 3.44
CA GLU A 132 -39.68 -10.46 2.27
C GLU A 132 -38.82 -9.66 1.29
N CYS A 133 -39.11 -9.74 0.00
CA CYS A 133 -38.42 -8.92 -1.00
C CYS A 133 -39.32 -8.58 -2.20
N ARG A 134 -38.81 -7.68 -3.05
CA ARG A 134 -39.33 -7.31 -4.37
C ARG A 134 -38.17 -6.88 -5.27
N LEU A 135 -38.43 -6.67 -6.56
CA LEU A 135 -37.42 -6.12 -7.47
C LEU A 135 -37.07 -4.67 -7.08
N GLN A 136 -35.79 -4.30 -7.17
CA GLN A 136 -35.40 -2.88 -7.16
C GLN A 136 -35.90 -2.19 -8.43
N LYS A 137 -36.11 -0.87 -8.38
CA LYS A 137 -36.52 -0.09 -9.56
C LYS A 137 -35.55 -0.27 -10.73
N VAL A 138 -34.24 -0.26 -10.46
CA VAL A 138 -33.19 -0.47 -11.46
C VAL A 138 -33.20 -1.87 -12.08
N ALA A 139 -33.72 -2.89 -11.39
CA ALA A 139 -33.79 -4.25 -11.92
C ALA A 139 -34.76 -4.40 -13.10
N HIS A 140 -35.74 -3.50 -13.23
CA HIS A 140 -36.56 -3.43 -14.45
C HIS A 140 -35.73 -3.11 -15.68
N THR A 141 -34.67 -2.30 -15.56
CA THR A 141 -33.76 -2.01 -16.69
C THR A 141 -32.95 -3.23 -17.16
N MET A 142 -32.97 -4.34 -16.40
CA MET A 142 -32.46 -5.65 -16.84
C MET A 142 -33.54 -6.49 -17.55
N LEU A 143 -34.83 -6.25 -17.29
CA LEU A 143 -35.97 -7.10 -17.69
C LEU A 143 -36.87 -6.47 -18.77
N ASP A 144 -36.78 -5.16 -18.98
CA ASP A 144 -37.56 -4.42 -19.97
C ASP A 144 -37.44 -5.01 -21.39
N ASP A 145 -38.53 -4.95 -22.15
CA ASP A 145 -38.63 -5.44 -23.54
C ASP A 145 -38.40 -6.95 -23.73
N LEU A 146 -38.38 -7.75 -22.65
CA LEU A 146 -38.25 -9.21 -22.72
C LEU A 146 -39.43 -9.89 -23.46
N ASP A 147 -40.61 -9.27 -23.44
CA ASP A 147 -41.84 -9.67 -24.15
C ASP A 147 -41.78 -9.45 -25.68
N LYS A 148 -40.78 -8.70 -26.16
CA LYS A 148 -40.65 -8.24 -27.56
C LYS A 148 -39.65 -9.06 -28.38
N GLU A 149 -39.51 -10.35 -28.07
CA GLU A 149 -38.61 -11.30 -28.76
C GLU A 149 -37.13 -10.82 -28.82
N THR A 150 -36.70 -10.03 -27.83
CA THR A 150 -35.40 -9.33 -27.81
C THR A 150 -34.20 -10.22 -27.49
N VAL A 151 -34.43 -11.37 -26.87
CA VAL A 151 -33.42 -12.37 -26.52
C VAL A 151 -33.92 -13.77 -26.87
N ASP A 152 -33.02 -14.72 -26.93
CA ASP A 152 -33.37 -16.12 -27.18
C ASP A 152 -33.83 -16.80 -25.89
N PHE A 153 -34.87 -17.61 -26.02
CA PHE A 153 -35.39 -18.48 -24.97
C PHE A 153 -34.93 -19.91 -25.23
N ARG A 154 -34.76 -20.68 -24.16
CA ARG A 154 -34.55 -22.13 -24.19
C ARG A 154 -35.61 -22.82 -23.33
N GLU A 155 -35.81 -24.11 -23.56
CA GLU A 155 -36.61 -24.94 -22.65
C GLU A 155 -35.99 -24.96 -21.24
N ASN A 156 -36.85 -25.06 -20.23
CA ASN A 156 -36.44 -25.33 -18.85
C ASN A 156 -36.00 -26.82 -18.71
N TYR A 157 -35.66 -27.25 -17.50
CA TYR A 157 -35.06 -28.57 -17.28
C TYR A 157 -35.99 -29.77 -17.56
N ASP A 158 -37.31 -29.57 -17.67
CA ASP A 158 -38.31 -30.61 -17.96
C ASP A 158 -39.09 -30.39 -19.28
N GLY A 159 -38.75 -29.36 -20.05
CA GLY A 159 -39.37 -29.06 -21.35
C GLY A 159 -40.79 -28.50 -21.26
N THR A 160 -41.30 -28.17 -20.07
CA THR A 160 -42.68 -27.66 -19.89
C THR A 160 -42.80 -26.14 -19.97
N LEU A 161 -41.70 -25.41 -19.72
CA LEU A 161 -41.62 -23.95 -19.71
C LEU A 161 -40.39 -23.49 -20.52
N SER A 162 -40.32 -22.18 -20.76
CA SER A 162 -39.14 -21.54 -21.35
C SER A 162 -38.49 -20.55 -20.39
N GLU A 163 -37.18 -20.37 -20.52
CA GLU A 163 -36.39 -19.38 -19.78
C GLU A 163 -35.46 -18.60 -20.73
N PRO A 164 -35.21 -17.31 -20.48
CA PRO A 164 -34.29 -16.51 -21.29
C PRO A 164 -32.84 -16.96 -21.11
N VAL A 165 -32.09 -17.07 -22.21
CA VAL A 165 -30.66 -17.44 -22.19
C VAL A 165 -29.82 -16.33 -21.55
N VAL A 166 -30.13 -15.08 -21.89
CA VAL A 166 -29.59 -13.82 -21.32
C VAL A 166 -30.73 -12.82 -21.15
N LEU A 167 -30.56 -11.84 -20.24
CA LEU A 167 -31.52 -10.74 -20.09
C LEU A 167 -31.19 -9.56 -21.03
N PRO A 168 -32.19 -8.78 -21.52
CA PRO A 168 -32.01 -7.62 -22.40
C PRO A 168 -31.47 -6.38 -21.65
N ALA A 169 -30.36 -6.54 -20.93
CA ALA A 169 -29.75 -5.55 -20.06
C ALA A 169 -29.57 -4.17 -20.73
N LYS A 170 -29.99 -3.10 -20.04
CA LYS A 170 -29.77 -1.71 -20.47
C LYS A 170 -28.47 -1.09 -19.96
N PHE A 171 -27.76 -1.74 -19.03
CA PHE A 171 -26.45 -1.30 -18.54
C PHE A 171 -25.47 -2.48 -18.39
N PRO A 172 -24.14 -2.24 -18.44
CA PRO A 172 -23.10 -3.27 -18.37
C PRO A 172 -22.90 -3.81 -16.93
N ASN A 173 -23.90 -4.54 -16.44
CA ASN A 173 -23.98 -5.04 -15.06
C ASN A 173 -22.77 -5.91 -14.64
N LEU A 174 -22.08 -6.59 -15.57
CA LEU A 174 -20.86 -7.36 -15.27
C LEU A 174 -19.76 -6.52 -14.62
N LEU A 175 -19.60 -5.27 -15.05
CA LEU A 175 -18.61 -4.35 -14.49
C LEU A 175 -19.16 -3.63 -13.27
N VAL A 176 -20.40 -3.14 -13.33
CA VAL A 176 -21.03 -2.39 -12.24
C VAL A 176 -21.09 -3.21 -10.95
N ASN A 177 -21.65 -4.42 -11.01
CA ASN A 177 -21.82 -5.30 -9.86
C ASN A 177 -20.71 -6.36 -9.70
N GLY A 178 -19.79 -6.45 -10.66
CA GLY A 178 -18.72 -7.44 -10.64
C GLY A 178 -19.24 -8.88 -10.75
N ALA A 179 -18.33 -9.84 -10.61
CA ALA A 179 -18.67 -11.26 -10.54
C ALA A 179 -17.54 -12.07 -9.89
N GLY A 180 -17.89 -12.97 -8.97
CA GLY A 180 -16.96 -13.93 -8.39
C GLY A 180 -17.43 -15.37 -8.58
N GLY A 181 -16.55 -16.29 -8.97
CA GLY A 181 -16.89 -17.70 -9.16
C GLY A 181 -15.69 -18.61 -9.45
N ILE A 182 -15.78 -19.86 -9.00
CA ILE A 182 -14.79 -20.91 -9.28
C ILE A 182 -15.47 -21.98 -10.13
N ALA A 183 -14.83 -22.34 -11.24
CA ALA A 183 -15.26 -23.37 -12.19
C ALA A 183 -14.25 -24.53 -12.20
N VAL A 184 -14.50 -25.56 -13.02
CA VAL A 184 -13.49 -26.61 -13.23
C VAL A 184 -12.35 -26.06 -14.07
N GLY A 185 -11.16 -25.94 -13.47
CA GLY A 185 -9.94 -25.45 -14.14
C GLY A 185 -9.87 -23.94 -14.39
N MET A 186 -10.88 -23.16 -13.99
CA MET A 186 -10.95 -21.71 -14.21
C MET A 186 -11.57 -20.99 -13.01
N ALA A 187 -11.33 -19.69 -12.87
CA ALA A 187 -12.00 -18.84 -11.90
C ALA A 187 -12.27 -17.47 -12.51
N THR A 188 -13.18 -16.71 -11.92
CA THR A 188 -13.47 -15.31 -12.24
C THR A 188 -13.59 -14.50 -10.96
N ASN A 189 -13.05 -13.29 -10.97
CA ASN A 189 -13.14 -12.33 -9.87
C ASN A 189 -13.02 -10.90 -10.44
N ILE A 190 -14.16 -10.33 -10.83
CA ILE A 190 -14.30 -9.00 -11.42
C ILE A 190 -14.80 -8.06 -10.31
N PRO A 191 -14.11 -6.93 -10.03
CA PRO A 191 -14.52 -5.97 -9.02
C PRO A 191 -15.72 -5.15 -9.49
N THR A 192 -16.38 -4.48 -8.56
CA THR A 192 -17.47 -3.55 -8.83
C THR A 192 -16.96 -2.21 -9.36
N HIS A 193 -17.82 -1.49 -10.09
CA HIS A 193 -17.50 -0.20 -10.70
C HIS A 193 -18.68 0.77 -10.58
N ASN A 194 -18.41 2.06 -10.75
CA ASN A 194 -19.43 3.09 -10.69
C ASN A 194 -20.37 3.00 -11.91
N LEU A 195 -21.69 3.07 -11.71
CA LEU A 195 -22.66 2.96 -12.81
C LEU A 195 -22.47 4.06 -13.87
N GLY A 196 -22.28 5.31 -13.45
CA GLY A 196 -22.05 6.42 -14.39
C GLY A 196 -20.72 6.26 -15.10
N GLU A 197 -19.67 5.94 -14.33
CA GLU A 197 -18.37 5.44 -14.79
C GLU A 197 -18.47 4.54 -16.04
N VAL A 198 -19.11 3.39 -15.87
CA VAL A 198 -19.16 2.37 -16.93
C VAL A 198 -20.13 2.75 -18.05
N ILE A 199 -21.20 3.51 -17.79
CA ILE A 199 -22.09 4.00 -18.84
C ILE A 199 -21.37 5.00 -19.75
N ASP A 200 -20.69 6.00 -19.19
CA ASP A 200 -19.95 6.99 -19.97
C ASP A 200 -18.81 6.32 -20.75
N GLY A 201 -18.14 5.31 -20.17
CA GLY A 201 -17.17 4.47 -20.87
C GLY A 201 -17.78 3.63 -22.01
N ALA A 202 -19.00 3.09 -21.83
CA ALA A 202 -19.71 2.36 -22.89
C ALA A 202 -20.12 3.28 -24.05
N ILE A 203 -20.55 4.51 -23.75
CA ILE A 203 -20.86 5.54 -24.74
C ILE A 203 -19.57 5.92 -25.49
N ALA A 204 -18.46 6.17 -24.80
CA ALA A 204 -17.19 6.54 -25.43
C ALA A 204 -16.64 5.43 -26.36
N VAL A 205 -16.77 4.15 -25.98
CA VAL A 205 -16.43 2.99 -26.84
C VAL A 205 -17.34 2.89 -28.07
N MET A 206 -18.60 3.31 -27.95
CA MET A 206 -19.55 3.34 -29.07
C MET A 206 -19.28 4.50 -30.04
N GLU A 207 -18.91 5.67 -29.53
CA GLU A 207 -18.53 6.86 -30.32
C GLU A 207 -17.17 6.70 -31.00
N ASN A 208 -16.18 6.21 -30.27
CA ASN A 208 -14.84 5.94 -30.76
C ASN A 208 -14.49 4.46 -30.55
N PRO A 209 -14.79 3.57 -31.52
CA PRO A 209 -14.42 2.15 -31.43
C PRO A 209 -12.90 1.88 -31.35
N ALA A 210 -12.09 2.89 -31.67
CA ALA A 210 -10.63 2.88 -31.60
C ALA A 210 -10.06 3.54 -30.33
N ILE A 211 -10.91 3.92 -29.36
CA ILE A 211 -10.46 4.48 -28.07
C ILE A 211 -9.44 3.58 -27.39
N GLU A 212 -8.34 4.16 -26.92
CA GLU A 212 -7.29 3.42 -26.22
C GLU A 212 -7.53 3.35 -24.72
N LEU A 213 -6.95 2.34 -24.06
CA LEU A 213 -7.09 2.16 -22.61
C LEU A 213 -6.73 3.41 -21.77
N PRO A 214 -5.66 4.18 -22.07
CA PRO A 214 -5.33 5.38 -21.29
C PRO A 214 -6.42 6.47 -21.35
N GLU A 215 -7.14 6.59 -22.47
CA GLU A 215 -8.25 7.52 -22.63
C GLU A 215 -9.48 7.02 -21.87
N LEU A 216 -9.81 5.72 -22.01
CA LEU A 216 -10.90 5.09 -21.28
C LEU A 216 -10.68 5.14 -19.75
N MET A 217 -9.43 5.07 -19.27
CA MET A 217 -9.08 5.21 -17.85
C MET A 217 -9.22 6.64 -17.31
N GLN A 218 -9.40 7.66 -18.15
CA GLN A 218 -9.81 9.00 -17.70
C GLN A 218 -11.31 9.03 -17.36
N ILE A 219 -12.11 8.22 -18.06
CA ILE A 219 -13.55 8.08 -17.84
C ILE A 219 -13.81 7.11 -16.69
N ILE A 220 -13.14 5.94 -16.69
CA ILE A 220 -13.22 4.91 -15.64
C ILE A 220 -11.87 4.83 -14.89
N PRO A 221 -11.63 5.66 -13.85
CA PRO A 221 -10.36 5.69 -13.12
C PRO A 221 -9.96 4.36 -12.47
N GLY A 222 -10.93 3.54 -12.10
CA GLY A 222 -10.74 2.32 -11.34
C GLY A 222 -12.04 1.76 -10.74
N PRO A 223 -11.96 0.63 -10.02
CA PRO A 223 -13.07 0.06 -9.27
C PRO A 223 -13.76 1.06 -8.33
N ASP A 224 -15.01 0.77 -8.00
CA ASP A 224 -15.81 1.49 -7.02
C ASP A 224 -16.54 0.45 -6.15
N PHE A 225 -16.08 0.28 -4.91
CA PHE A 225 -16.54 -0.76 -4.01
C PHE A 225 -17.73 -0.30 -3.15
N PRO A 226 -18.69 -1.20 -2.84
CA PRO A 226 -19.85 -0.83 -2.03
C PRO A 226 -19.46 -0.31 -0.63
N THR A 227 -18.38 -0.81 -0.04
CA THR A 227 -17.90 -0.41 1.30
C THR A 227 -17.03 0.86 1.30
N GLY A 228 -16.85 1.52 0.14
CA GLY A 228 -15.94 2.67 0.01
C GLY A 228 -14.48 2.21 -0.01
N ALA A 229 -13.75 2.50 1.06
CA ALA A 229 -12.33 2.27 1.24
C ALA A 229 -11.44 3.07 0.26
N GLN A 230 -10.13 2.92 0.41
CA GLN A 230 -9.11 3.57 -0.42
C GLN A 230 -8.37 2.51 -1.26
N ILE A 231 -8.11 2.81 -2.52
CA ILE A 231 -7.22 2.03 -3.39
C ILE A 231 -5.82 2.67 -3.39
N LEU A 232 -4.80 1.84 -3.16
CA LEU A 232 -3.40 2.28 -3.17
C LEU A 232 -2.76 2.03 -4.55
N GLY A 233 -2.59 3.11 -5.31
CA GLY A 233 -1.88 3.10 -6.59
C GLY A 233 -2.67 2.52 -7.77
N ARG A 234 -2.26 2.90 -8.98
CA ARG A 234 -2.99 2.56 -10.23
C ARG A 234 -2.42 1.37 -11.00
N ALA A 235 -1.22 0.88 -10.68
CA ALA A 235 -0.54 -0.16 -11.45
C ALA A 235 -1.36 -1.48 -11.52
N GLY A 236 -1.95 -1.88 -10.40
CA GLY A 236 -2.83 -3.05 -10.32
C GLY A 236 -4.11 -2.92 -11.14
N ILE A 237 -4.71 -1.72 -11.14
CA ILE A 237 -5.89 -1.36 -11.93
C ILE A 237 -5.56 -1.46 -13.42
N LYS A 238 -4.47 -0.80 -13.86
CA LYS A 238 -4.04 -0.80 -15.26
C LYS A 238 -3.80 -2.23 -15.76
N SER A 239 -3.05 -3.04 -15.00
CA SER A 239 -2.82 -4.45 -15.34
C SER A 239 -4.12 -5.23 -15.53
N ALA A 240 -5.10 -5.04 -14.62
CA ALA A 240 -6.41 -5.68 -14.69
C ALA A 240 -7.19 -5.25 -15.94
N TYR A 241 -7.20 -3.95 -16.27
CA TYR A 241 -7.94 -3.44 -17.42
C TYR A 241 -7.28 -3.72 -18.77
N GLU A 242 -5.95 -3.87 -18.81
CA GLU A 242 -5.17 -4.17 -20.01
C GLU A 242 -5.16 -5.67 -20.35
N THR A 243 -5.03 -6.54 -19.34
CA THR A 243 -4.82 -7.98 -19.52
C THR A 243 -5.97 -8.86 -19.04
N GLY A 244 -6.94 -8.30 -18.34
CA GLY A 244 -7.93 -9.03 -17.56
C GLY A 244 -7.39 -9.57 -16.22
N ARG A 245 -6.13 -9.32 -15.84
CA ARG A 245 -5.53 -9.77 -14.56
C ARG A 245 -4.73 -8.69 -13.85
N GLY A 246 -4.95 -8.57 -12.55
CA GLY A 246 -4.23 -7.63 -11.70
C GLY A 246 -4.46 -7.87 -10.21
N SER A 247 -3.84 -7.05 -9.38
CA SER A 247 -4.04 -7.06 -7.93
C SER A 247 -4.24 -5.62 -7.46
N VAL A 248 -5.43 -5.30 -6.99
CA VAL A 248 -5.79 -3.95 -6.52
C VAL A 248 -5.68 -3.94 -5.00
N ILE A 249 -4.80 -3.11 -4.45
CA ILE A 249 -4.61 -3.02 -3.00
C ILE A 249 -5.66 -2.07 -2.43
N MET A 250 -6.37 -2.55 -1.40
CA MET A 250 -7.45 -1.86 -0.72
C MET A 250 -7.06 -1.60 0.74
N ARG A 251 -7.29 -0.38 1.24
CA ARG A 251 -7.03 0.06 2.61
C ARG A 251 -8.32 0.66 3.19
N GLY A 252 -8.71 0.22 4.38
CA GLY A 252 -9.85 0.81 5.10
C GLY A 252 -9.55 2.23 5.56
N ARG A 253 -10.57 3.11 5.58
CA ARG A 253 -10.41 4.49 6.01
C ARG A 253 -10.32 4.53 7.54
N ALA A 254 -9.28 5.18 8.04
CA ALA A 254 -9.10 5.43 9.46
C ALA A 254 -8.65 6.88 9.71
N THR A 255 -8.99 7.40 10.88
CA THR A 255 -8.59 8.74 11.36
C THR A 255 -8.13 8.65 12.81
N ILE A 256 -7.19 9.50 13.22
CA ILE A 256 -6.72 9.62 14.60
C ILE A 256 -7.52 10.74 15.28
N GLU A 257 -8.15 10.44 16.41
CA GLU A 257 -8.91 11.38 17.24
C GLU A 257 -8.24 11.53 18.62
N PRO A 258 -8.20 12.74 19.22
CA PRO A 258 -7.74 12.93 20.59
C PRO A 258 -8.78 12.42 21.60
N MET A 259 -8.30 11.81 22.68
CA MET A 259 -9.07 11.23 23.77
C MET A 259 -8.73 11.91 25.12
N ARG A 260 -9.59 11.75 26.13
CA ARG A 260 -9.36 12.33 27.48
C ARG A 260 -8.07 11.80 28.11
N GLY A 261 -7.25 12.71 28.64
CA GLY A 261 -6.06 12.40 29.44
C GLY A 261 -4.78 12.22 28.63
N ASP A 262 -4.58 13.03 27.59
CA ASP A 262 -3.47 12.95 26.62
C ASP A 262 -3.31 11.55 26.01
N ARG A 263 -4.43 10.95 25.61
CA ARG A 263 -4.47 9.67 24.88
C ARG A 263 -5.01 9.92 23.48
N GLU A 264 -4.69 9.03 22.56
CA GLU A 264 -5.23 9.03 21.21
C GLU A 264 -6.08 7.78 20.97
N GLN A 265 -6.97 7.84 19.98
CA GLN A 265 -7.74 6.71 19.51
C GLN A 265 -7.75 6.68 17.97
N ILE A 266 -7.68 5.49 17.38
CA ILE A 266 -7.83 5.30 15.94
C ILE A 266 -9.28 4.90 15.68
N ILE A 267 -9.96 5.66 14.83
CA ILE A 267 -11.33 5.39 14.39
C ILE A 267 -11.30 4.86 12.97
N ILE A 268 -11.81 3.65 12.75
CA ILE A 268 -11.98 3.06 11.42
C ILE A 268 -13.44 3.26 11.00
N THR A 269 -13.64 3.93 9.87
CA THR A 269 -14.98 4.29 9.34
C THR A 269 -15.35 3.52 8.08
N GLU A 270 -14.38 2.95 7.36
CA GLU A 270 -14.60 2.14 6.15
C GLU A 270 -13.68 0.93 6.17
N ILE A 271 -14.17 -0.23 5.70
CA ILE A 271 -13.37 -1.46 5.60
C ILE A 271 -13.21 -1.90 4.14
N PRO A 272 -12.11 -2.59 3.78
CA PRO A 272 -11.93 -3.11 2.43
C PRO A 272 -13.05 -4.07 2.00
N TYR A 273 -13.33 -4.12 0.71
CA TYR A 273 -14.38 -4.97 0.16
C TYR A 273 -14.13 -6.46 0.44
N GLN A 274 -15.21 -7.18 0.79
CA GLN A 274 -15.19 -8.60 1.19
C GLN A 274 -14.38 -8.92 2.47
N VAL A 275 -14.08 -7.92 3.31
CA VAL A 275 -13.57 -8.14 4.66
C VAL A 275 -14.73 -8.27 5.65
N ASN A 276 -14.70 -9.30 6.50
CA ASN A 276 -15.60 -9.45 7.63
C ASN A 276 -15.10 -8.56 8.79
N LYS A 277 -15.96 -7.68 9.31
CA LYS A 277 -15.60 -6.72 10.37
C LYS A 277 -15.29 -7.43 11.70
N ALA A 278 -16.16 -8.31 12.18
CA ALA A 278 -15.92 -9.10 13.40
C ALA A 278 -14.60 -9.89 13.36
N THR A 279 -14.30 -10.63 12.27
CA THR A 279 -13.04 -11.38 12.12
C THR A 279 -11.81 -10.46 12.00
N MET A 280 -11.97 -9.26 11.43
CA MET A 280 -10.91 -8.24 11.42
C MET A 280 -10.56 -7.78 12.85
N ILE A 281 -11.58 -7.49 13.67
CA ILE A 281 -11.43 -7.08 15.08
C ILE A 281 -10.87 -8.22 15.94
N GLU A 282 -11.35 -9.45 15.77
CA GLU A 282 -10.81 -10.64 16.44
C GLU A 282 -9.30 -10.77 16.18
N LYS A 283 -8.88 -10.64 14.91
CA LYS A 283 -7.47 -10.69 14.53
C LYS A 283 -6.65 -9.50 15.06
N MET A 284 -7.25 -8.32 15.25
CA MET A 284 -6.60 -7.21 15.95
C MET A 284 -6.36 -7.57 17.42
N ALA A 285 -7.37 -8.10 18.11
CA ALA A 285 -7.28 -8.49 19.51
C ALA A 285 -6.26 -9.63 19.73
N ASP A 286 -6.18 -10.60 18.81
CA ASP A 286 -5.18 -11.67 18.85
C ASP A 286 -3.75 -11.14 18.70
N LEU A 287 -3.51 -10.21 17.75
CA LEU A 287 -2.18 -9.58 17.58
C LEU A 287 -1.73 -8.78 18.81
N VAL A 288 -2.68 -8.16 19.54
CA VAL A 288 -2.42 -7.50 20.82
C VAL A 288 -2.12 -8.53 21.92
N ARG A 289 -2.88 -9.63 21.98
CA ARG A 289 -2.68 -10.70 22.96
C ARG A 289 -1.34 -11.43 22.77
N GLU A 290 -0.92 -11.63 21.53
CA GLU A 290 0.38 -12.18 21.13
C GLU A 290 1.56 -11.20 21.35
N LYS A 291 1.30 -9.94 21.74
CA LYS A 291 2.27 -8.84 21.81
C LYS A 291 3.02 -8.59 20.49
N ARG A 292 2.32 -8.82 19.36
CA ARG A 292 2.82 -8.46 18.02
C ARG A 292 2.52 -7.00 17.68
N ILE A 293 1.45 -6.46 18.24
CA ILE A 293 1.13 -5.03 18.28
C ILE A 293 1.04 -4.65 19.76
N GLU A 294 1.96 -3.81 20.23
CA GLU A 294 1.88 -3.21 21.57
C GLU A 294 1.23 -1.81 21.46
N GLY A 295 1.06 -1.08 22.56
CA GLY A 295 0.49 0.27 22.53
C GLY A 295 -1.05 0.39 22.43
N ILE A 296 -1.78 -0.66 22.02
CA ILE A 296 -3.26 -0.70 22.11
C ILE A 296 -3.68 -1.00 23.57
N SER A 297 -4.74 -0.34 24.04
CA SER A 297 -5.32 -0.55 25.38
C SER A 297 -6.70 -1.19 25.37
N ASP A 298 -7.56 -0.84 24.41
CA ASP A 298 -8.93 -1.36 24.29
C ASP A 298 -9.37 -1.37 22.81
N LEU A 299 -10.35 -2.22 22.48
CA LEU A 299 -10.93 -2.38 21.15
C LEU A 299 -12.46 -2.45 21.27
N ARG A 300 -13.15 -1.46 20.71
CA ARG A 300 -14.63 -1.41 20.70
C ARG A 300 -15.19 -1.35 19.28
N ASP A 301 -16.38 -1.89 19.14
CA ASP A 301 -17.23 -1.68 17.97
C ASP A 301 -18.41 -0.79 18.37
N GLU A 302 -18.39 0.45 17.87
CA GLU A 302 -19.42 1.47 18.06
C GLU A 302 -20.24 1.66 16.76
N SER A 303 -20.16 0.71 15.81
CA SER A 303 -20.93 0.74 14.55
C SER A 303 -22.44 0.68 14.81
N ASP A 304 -23.21 1.43 14.02
CA ASP A 304 -24.67 1.49 14.14
C ASP A 304 -25.35 1.42 12.75
N ARG A 305 -26.49 2.11 12.58
CA ARG A 305 -27.20 2.19 11.29
C ARG A 305 -26.73 3.33 10.39
N GLU A 306 -25.96 4.28 10.92
CA GLU A 306 -25.45 5.44 10.19
C GLU A 306 -24.07 5.15 9.60
N GLY A 307 -23.27 4.27 10.22
CA GLY A 307 -22.03 3.78 9.62
C GLY A 307 -21.22 2.79 10.46
N TYR A 308 -20.05 2.42 9.95
CA TYR A 308 -19.05 1.68 10.71
C TYR A 308 -18.27 2.64 11.62
N ARG A 309 -18.07 2.25 12.88
CA ARG A 309 -17.17 2.96 13.81
C ARG A 309 -16.46 1.94 14.70
N VAL A 310 -15.32 1.43 14.24
CA VAL A 310 -14.46 0.59 15.09
C VAL A 310 -13.43 1.49 15.77
N VAL A 311 -13.35 1.41 17.09
CA VAL A 311 -12.52 2.27 17.95
C VAL A 311 -11.38 1.45 18.52
N VAL A 312 -10.15 1.87 18.21
CA VAL A 312 -8.92 1.33 18.80
C VAL A 312 -8.39 2.37 19.78
N GLU A 313 -8.54 2.14 21.09
CA GLU A 313 -7.94 3.04 22.07
C GLU A 313 -6.46 2.75 22.26
N LEU A 314 -5.65 3.80 22.38
CA LEU A 314 -4.21 3.69 22.57
C LEU A 314 -3.80 3.99 24.02
N LYS A 315 -2.62 3.48 24.40
CA LYS A 315 -1.92 3.84 25.64
C LYS A 315 -1.33 5.26 25.50
N ARG A 316 -1.08 5.91 26.63
CA ARG A 316 -0.63 7.32 26.71
C ARG A 316 0.75 7.57 26.06
N ASP A 317 1.53 6.51 25.89
CA ASP A 317 2.90 6.49 25.37
C ASP A 317 3.00 5.86 23.97
N ALA A 318 1.87 5.49 23.34
CA ALA A 318 1.85 4.89 22.01
C ALA A 318 1.69 5.94 20.91
N ASN A 319 2.52 5.86 19.86
CA ASN A 319 2.40 6.69 18.67
C ASN A 319 1.29 6.14 17.74
N ALA A 320 0.24 6.91 17.48
CA ALA A 320 -0.92 6.46 16.72
C ALA A 320 -0.62 6.06 15.27
N ASP A 321 0.21 6.80 14.54
CA ASP A 321 0.57 6.49 13.15
C ASP A 321 1.29 5.13 13.05
N VAL A 322 2.23 4.85 13.96
CA VAL A 322 2.94 3.57 14.00
C VAL A 322 1.99 2.40 14.26
N ILE A 323 1.03 2.56 15.18
CA ILE A 323 0.02 1.52 15.43
C ILE A 323 -0.90 1.34 14.22
N LEU A 324 -1.34 2.44 13.59
CA LEU A 324 -2.16 2.39 12.38
C LEU A 324 -1.42 1.67 11.22
N ASN A 325 -0.13 1.95 11.04
CA ASN A 325 0.72 1.27 10.07
C ASN A 325 0.86 -0.24 10.37
N GLN A 326 1.04 -0.62 11.64
CA GLN A 326 1.06 -2.03 12.05
C GLN A 326 -0.30 -2.72 11.84
N LEU A 327 -1.42 -2.02 12.09
CA LEU A 327 -2.76 -2.52 11.80
C LEU A 327 -2.94 -2.76 10.29
N TYR A 328 -2.55 -1.83 9.42
CA TYR A 328 -2.56 -2.04 7.97
C TYR A 328 -1.64 -3.21 7.55
N ARG A 329 -0.45 -3.35 8.16
CA ARG A 329 0.51 -4.39 7.78
C ARG A 329 0.08 -5.81 8.18
N TYR A 330 -0.58 -5.98 9.33
CA TYR A 330 -0.83 -7.31 9.92
C TYR A 330 -2.30 -7.74 9.93
N THR A 331 -3.25 -6.82 9.76
CA THR A 331 -4.70 -7.09 9.82
C THR A 331 -5.35 -7.01 8.43
N PRO A 332 -6.58 -7.53 8.24
CA PRO A 332 -7.35 -7.36 7.01
C PRO A 332 -7.74 -5.91 6.68
N LEU A 333 -7.45 -4.93 7.56
CA LEU A 333 -7.71 -3.50 7.31
C LEU A 333 -6.96 -2.98 6.07
N GLN A 334 -5.88 -3.64 5.67
CA GLN A 334 -5.34 -3.53 4.30
C GLN A 334 -5.25 -4.93 3.69
N THR A 335 -5.72 -5.08 2.45
CA THR A 335 -5.73 -6.37 1.73
C THR A 335 -5.59 -6.14 0.22
N SER A 336 -5.58 -7.20 -0.58
CA SER A 336 -5.61 -7.09 -2.04
C SER A 336 -6.77 -7.84 -2.67
N PHE A 337 -7.39 -7.23 -3.67
CA PHE A 337 -8.39 -7.84 -4.54
C PHE A 337 -7.70 -8.37 -5.80
N GLY A 338 -7.63 -9.69 -5.94
CA GLY A 338 -7.10 -10.34 -7.14
C GLY A 338 -8.10 -10.27 -8.29
N CYS A 339 -7.89 -9.36 -9.23
CA CYS A 339 -8.70 -9.21 -10.43
C CYS A 339 -8.41 -10.35 -11.42
N ASN A 340 -9.46 -11.01 -11.91
CA ASN A 340 -9.38 -12.03 -12.95
C ASN A 340 -10.68 -12.03 -13.79
N PHE A 341 -10.63 -11.40 -14.96
CA PHE A 341 -11.79 -11.07 -15.78
C PHE A 341 -12.07 -12.22 -16.76
N VAL A 342 -12.82 -13.23 -16.28
CA VAL A 342 -13.25 -14.37 -17.09
C VAL A 342 -14.77 -14.42 -17.15
N ALA A 343 -15.33 -14.43 -18.36
CA ALA A 343 -16.78 -14.46 -18.60
C ALA A 343 -17.11 -15.39 -19.78
N LEU A 344 -18.38 -15.74 -19.93
CA LEU A 344 -18.86 -16.45 -21.11
C LEU A 344 -19.19 -15.45 -22.21
N ASN A 345 -18.55 -15.60 -23.36
CA ASN A 345 -18.84 -14.88 -24.61
C ASN A 345 -19.42 -15.88 -25.61
N GLY A 346 -20.71 -15.75 -25.94
CA GLY A 346 -21.40 -16.73 -26.80
C GLY A 346 -21.34 -18.17 -26.28
N GLY A 347 -21.27 -18.37 -24.95
CA GLY A 347 -21.12 -19.68 -24.31
C GLY A 347 -19.68 -20.21 -24.18
N LYS A 348 -18.67 -19.49 -24.68
CA LYS A 348 -17.24 -19.85 -24.51
C LYS A 348 -16.62 -19.08 -23.35
N PRO A 349 -15.87 -19.72 -22.44
CA PRO A 349 -15.15 -19.02 -21.38
C PRO A 349 -13.92 -18.31 -21.95
N GLU A 350 -13.91 -16.98 -21.89
CA GLU A 350 -12.84 -16.13 -22.42
C GLU A 350 -12.29 -15.22 -21.31
N GLN A 351 -10.97 -14.99 -21.32
CA GLN A 351 -10.34 -13.95 -20.50
C GLN A 351 -10.39 -12.65 -21.29
N MET A 352 -11.03 -11.63 -20.73
CA MET A 352 -11.38 -10.39 -21.42
C MET A 352 -10.77 -9.18 -20.72
N ASN A 353 -10.31 -8.19 -21.49
CA ASN A 353 -9.87 -6.91 -20.96
C ASN A 353 -11.09 -5.95 -20.78
N LEU A 354 -10.87 -4.72 -20.27
CA LEU A 354 -11.98 -3.77 -20.05
C LEU A 354 -12.68 -3.36 -21.36
N LEU A 355 -11.92 -3.11 -22.43
CA LEU A 355 -12.44 -2.74 -23.74
C LEU A 355 -13.25 -3.88 -24.38
N ASP A 356 -12.80 -5.13 -24.23
CA ASP A 356 -13.50 -6.31 -24.78
C ASP A 356 -14.89 -6.45 -24.16
N ILE A 357 -15.01 -6.26 -22.84
CA ILE A 357 -16.29 -6.35 -22.11
C ILE A 357 -17.26 -5.24 -22.57
N LEU A 358 -16.78 -3.99 -22.67
CA LEU A 358 -17.60 -2.87 -23.15
C LEU A 358 -18.03 -3.06 -24.61
N LYS A 359 -17.12 -3.51 -25.48
CA LYS A 359 -17.43 -3.80 -26.89
C LYS A 359 -18.45 -4.93 -27.04
N ALA A 360 -18.34 -5.99 -26.24
CA ALA A 360 -19.32 -7.08 -26.21
C ALA A 360 -20.70 -6.62 -25.72
N PHE A 361 -20.76 -5.75 -24.70
CA PHE A 361 -22.01 -5.16 -24.23
C PHE A 361 -22.66 -4.24 -25.27
N VAL A 362 -21.90 -3.34 -25.91
CA VAL A 362 -22.44 -2.43 -26.95
C VAL A 362 -22.98 -3.24 -28.13
N ALA A 363 -22.23 -4.25 -28.62
CA ALA A 363 -22.69 -5.13 -29.70
C ALA A 363 -23.95 -5.93 -29.32
N PHE A 364 -24.08 -6.35 -28.06
CA PHE A 364 -25.29 -6.97 -27.55
C PHE A 364 -26.48 -6.00 -27.53
N ARG A 365 -26.27 -4.74 -27.08
CA ARG A 365 -27.32 -3.72 -27.06
C ARG A 365 -27.79 -3.34 -28.46
N GLU A 366 -26.88 -3.23 -29.44
CA GLU A 366 -27.24 -3.07 -30.87
C GLU A 366 -28.13 -4.22 -31.37
N ASN A 367 -27.85 -5.46 -30.96
CA ASN A 367 -28.69 -6.62 -31.31
C ASN A 367 -30.08 -6.54 -30.65
N VAL A 368 -30.15 -6.25 -29.35
CA VAL A 368 -31.41 -6.14 -28.59
C VAL A 368 -32.30 -5.04 -29.17
N VAL A 369 -31.77 -3.85 -29.43
CA VAL A 369 -32.53 -2.74 -30.04
C VAL A 369 -32.98 -3.10 -31.45
N SER A 370 -32.11 -3.73 -32.27
CA SER A 370 -32.52 -4.21 -33.61
C SER A 370 -33.66 -5.23 -33.56
N ARG A 371 -33.61 -6.19 -32.61
CA ARG A 371 -34.68 -7.20 -32.42
C ARG A 371 -35.98 -6.54 -31.96
N ARG A 372 -35.92 -5.64 -30.98
CA ARG A 372 -37.07 -4.86 -30.50
C ARG A 372 -37.73 -4.08 -31.63
N THR A 373 -36.95 -3.36 -32.44
CA THR A 373 -37.48 -2.57 -33.56
C THR A 373 -38.08 -3.47 -34.66
N LYS A 374 -37.50 -4.65 -34.92
CA LYS A 374 -38.09 -5.66 -35.83
C LYS A 374 -39.41 -6.22 -35.31
N TYR A 375 -39.52 -6.49 -34.00
CA TYR A 375 -40.76 -6.93 -33.36
C TYR A 375 -41.85 -5.87 -33.48
N LEU A 376 -41.53 -4.62 -33.13
CA LEU A 376 -42.44 -3.48 -33.22
C LEU A 376 -42.88 -3.23 -34.67
N LEU A 377 -41.95 -3.23 -35.63
CA LEU A 377 -42.24 -3.14 -37.07
C LEU A 377 -43.18 -4.26 -37.55
N ARG A 378 -42.93 -5.51 -37.12
CA ARG A 378 -43.79 -6.64 -37.46
C ARG A 378 -45.19 -6.44 -36.90
N LYS A 379 -45.32 -6.05 -35.63
CA LYS A 379 -46.63 -5.80 -34.98
C LYS A 379 -47.37 -4.62 -35.60
N ALA A 380 -46.67 -3.55 -35.93
CA ALA A 380 -47.20 -2.40 -36.65
C ALA A 380 -47.71 -2.80 -38.04
N ARG A 381 -46.95 -3.60 -38.81
CA ARG A 381 -47.38 -4.15 -40.10
C ARG A 381 -48.58 -5.11 -40.00
N GLU A 382 -48.59 -6.03 -39.03
CA GLU A 382 -49.74 -6.90 -38.73
C GLU A 382 -51.01 -6.07 -38.45
N ARG A 383 -50.90 -5.00 -37.63
CA ARG A 383 -52.02 -4.10 -37.32
C ARG A 383 -52.46 -3.26 -38.52
N ALA A 384 -51.52 -2.68 -39.25
CA ALA A 384 -51.77 -1.87 -40.44
C ALA A 384 -52.45 -2.69 -41.55
N HIS A 385 -52.04 -3.95 -41.75
CA HIS A 385 -52.68 -4.86 -42.70
C HIS A 385 -54.18 -5.01 -42.40
N VAL A 386 -54.55 -5.27 -41.14
CA VAL A 386 -55.96 -5.35 -40.74
C VAL A 386 -56.69 -4.01 -40.96
N LEU A 387 -56.09 -2.89 -40.54
CA LEU A 387 -56.71 -1.56 -40.67
C LEU A 387 -56.94 -1.13 -42.13
N VAL A 388 -56.02 -1.46 -43.05
CA VAL A 388 -56.22 -1.26 -44.49
C VAL A 388 -57.46 -1.98 -44.99
N GLY A 389 -57.66 -3.23 -44.58
CA GLY A 389 -58.87 -3.99 -44.91
C GLY A 389 -60.14 -3.32 -44.39
N LEU A 390 -60.12 -2.82 -43.15
CA LEU A 390 -61.24 -2.07 -42.58
C LEU A 390 -61.48 -0.73 -43.30
N ALA A 391 -60.44 0.00 -43.69
CA ALA A 391 -60.54 1.26 -44.41
C ALA A 391 -61.15 1.07 -45.81
N ILE A 392 -60.68 0.07 -46.57
CA ILE A 392 -61.28 -0.35 -47.85
C ILE A 392 -62.75 -0.73 -47.64
N ALA A 393 -63.06 -1.44 -46.54
CA ALA A 393 -64.43 -1.87 -46.27
C ALA A 393 -65.39 -0.73 -45.90
N VAL A 394 -64.93 0.26 -45.14
CA VAL A 394 -65.71 1.46 -44.84
C VAL A 394 -65.88 2.35 -46.06
N ALA A 395 -64.88 2.41 -46.96
CA ALA A 395 -64.99 3.12 -48.24
C ALA A 395 -66.01 2.48 -49.20
N ASN A 396 -66.13 1.14 -49.19
CA ASN A 396 -66.98 0.35 -50.09
C ASN A 396 -68.18 -0.31 -49.37
N ILE A 397 -68.69 0.32 -48.32
CA ILE A 397 -69.58 -0.31 -47.33
C ILE A 397 -70.89 -0.88 -47.91
N ASP A 398 -71.53 -0.18 -48.85
CA ASP A 398 -72.80 -0.63 -49.45
C ASP A 398 -72.62 -1.92 -50.27
N GLU A 399 -71.50 -2.04 -50.98
CA GLU A 399 -71.16 -3.26 -51.74
C GLU A 399 -70.88 -4.44 -50.83
N ILE A 400 -70.14 -4.22 -49.73
CA ILE A 400 -69.84 -5.25 -48.73
C ILE A 400 -71.11 -5.71 -48.02
N ILE A 401 -71.99 -4.79 -47.60
CA ILE A 401 -73.28 -5.15 -47.01
C ILE A 401 -74.13 -5.95 -48.01
N ASN A 402 -74.16 -5.57 -49.28
CA ASN A 402 -74.91 -6.29 -50.31
C ASN A 402 -74.33 -7.69 -50.60
N LEU A 403 -73.02 -7.87 -50.55
CA LEU A 403 -72.35 -9.16 -50.67
C LEU A 403 -72.68 -10.06 -49.47
N ILE A 404 -72.44 -9.57 -48.25
CA ILE A 404 -72.70 -10.31 -47.00
C ILE A 404 -74.18 -10.71 -46.89
N ARG A 405 -75.12 -9.84 -47.30
CA ARG A 405 -76.57 -10.14 -47.28
C ARG A 405 -77.03 -11.16 -48.33
N ARG A 406 -76.21 -11.46 -49.34
CA ARG A 406 -76.51 -12.45 -50.39
C ARG A 406 -75.81 -13.79 -50.17
N ALA A 407 -74.72 -13.80 -49.42
CA ALA A 407 -74.05 -15.03 -49.02
C ALA A 407 -74.95 -15.87 -48.10
N PRO A 408 -75.03 -17.20 -48.29
CA PRO A 408 -75.85 -18.08 -47.46
C PRO A 408 -75.29 -18.28 -46.05
N ASP A 409 -73.99 -18.09 -45.86
CA ASP A 409 -73.27 -18.33 -44.60
C ASP A 409 -71.97 -17.49 -44.52
N PRO A 410 -71.35 -17.35 -43.33
CA PRO A 410 -70.15 -16.54 -43.15
C PRO A 410 -68.87 -17.05 -43.86
N GLN A 411 -68.76 -18.35 -44.12
CA GLN A 411 -67.61 -18.92 -44.85
C GLN A 411 -67.70 -18.49 -46.32
N THR A 412 -68.86 -18.69 -46.95
CA THR A 412 -69.13 -18.24 -48.32
C THR A 412 -68.96 -16.71 -48.45
N ALA A 413 -69.42 -15.94 -47.46
CA ALA A 413 -69.23 -14.48 -47.45
C ALA A 413 -67.74 -14.10 -47.43
N ARG A 414 -66.94 -14.78 -46.61
CA ARG A 414 -65.50 -14.53 -46.45
C ARG A 414 -64.73 -14.84 -47.74
N GLU A 415 -65.00 -15.98 -48.37
CA GLU A 415 -64.39 -16.38 -49.65
C GLU A 415 -64.70 -15.34 -50.74
N GLN A 416 -65.96 -14.91 -50.87
CA GLN A 416 -66.37 -13.88 -51.85
C GLN A 416 -65.76 -12.50 -51.57
N LEU A 417 -65.54 -12.12 -50.30
CA LEU A 417 -64.84 -10.88 -49.95
C LEU A 417 -63.37 -10.91 -50.42
N MET A 418 -62.70 -12.06 -50.34
CA MET A 418 -61.30 -12.26 -50.71
C MET A 418 -61.10 -12.34 -52.22
N GLU A 419 -61.98 -13.05 -52.95
CA GLU A 419 -61.90 -13.18 -54.41
C GLU A 419 -62.11 -11.84 -55.14
N ARG A 420 -62.99 -10.98 -54.60
CA ARG A 420 -63.38 -9.71 -55.23
C ARG A 420 -62.24 -8.69 -55.24
N HIS A 421 -62.09 -8.03 -56.38
CA HIS A 421 -61.20 -6.88 -56.57
C HIS A 421 -61.89 -5.61 -56.04
N TRP A 422 -61.28 -4.95 -55.05
CA TRP A 422 -61.79 -3.74 -54.41
C TRP A 422 -60.99 -2.48 -54.81
N PRO A 423 -61.61 -1.31 -55.02
CA PRO A 423 -60.89 -0.05 -55.21
C PRO A 423 -60.09 0.32 -53.95
N ALA A 424 -58.80 0.64 -54.12
CA ALA A 424 -57.87 0.88 -53.00
C ALA A 424 -57.08 2.20 -53.09
N GLN A 425 -57.50 3.12 -53.94
CA GLN A 425 -56.80 4.39 -54.24
C GLN A 425 -56.51 5.22 -52.97
N ASP A 426 -57.49 5.36 -52.08
CA ASP A 426 -57.38 6.16 -50.84
C ASP A 426 -56.33 5.63 -49.84
N VAL A 427 -55.93 4.35 -49.96
CA VAL A 427 -54.99 3.67 -49.04
C VAL A 427 -53.74 3.13 -49.75
N GLU A 428 -53.54 3.46 -51.03
CA GLU A 428 -52.47 2.92 -51.87
C GLU A 428 -51.07 3.16 -51.29
N ALA A 429 -50.80 4.39 -50.83
CA ALA A 429 -49.51 4.75 -50.26
C ALA A 429 -49.15 3.90 -49.02
N LEU A 430 -50.16 3.47 -48.26
CA LEU A 430 -50.01 2.73 -47.02
C LEU A 430 -49.89 1.22 -47.28
N ILE A 431 -50.60 0.67 -48.26
CA ILE A 431 -50.37 -0.70 -48.74
C ILE A 431 -48.92 -0.86 -49.22
N ARG A 432 -48.39 0.12 -49.98
CA ARG A 432 -47.00 0.15 -50.44
C ARG A 432 -45.98 0.27 -49.30
N LEU A 433 -46.33 0.92 -48.19
CA LEU A 433 -45.47 1.09 -47.01
C LEU A 433 -45.41 -0.18 -46.12
N ILE A 434 -46.54 -0.89 -46.01
CA ILE A 434 -46.63 -2.19 -45.32
C ILE A 434 -45.76 -3.22 -46.05
N ASP A 435 -45.78 -3.22 -47.38
CA ASP A 435 -45.03 -4.13 -48.26
C ASP A 435 -45.21 -5.61 -47.88
N ASP A 436 -46.48 -6.04 -47.72
CA ASP A 436 -46.79 -7.47 -47.58
C ASP A 436 -46.64 -8.14 -48.97
N PRO A 437 -45.70 -9.10 -49.15
CA PRO A 437 -45.49 -9.74 -50.42
C PRO A 437 -46.69 -10.57 -50.90
N ARG A 438 -47.62 -10.94 -50.01
CA ARG A 438 -48.79 -11.78 -50.28
C ARG A 438 -50.00 -11.00 -50.80
N HIS A 439 -50.11 -9.72 -50.42
CA HIS A 439 -51.27 -8.87 -50.74
C HIS A 439 -50.81 -7.51 -51.26
N LYS A 440 -50.66 -7.42 -52.58
CA LYS A 440 -50.23 -6.21 -53.29
C LYS A 440 -51.41 -5.57 -54.02
N ILE A 441 -51.24 -4.32 -54.43
CA ILE A 441 -52.15 -3.66 -55.37
C ILE A 441 -51.93 -4.28 -56.75
N ASN A 442 -53.03 -4.65 -57.41
CA ASN A 442 -53.06 -5.18 -58.75
C ASN A 442 -52.74 -4.09 -59.80
N GLU A 443 -52.32 -4.48 -61.00
CA GLU A 443 -51.98 -3.53 -62.08
C GLU A 443 -53.15 -2.63 -62.53
N ASP A 444 -54.39 -3.03 -62.21
CA ASP A 444 -55.64 -2.28 -62.45
C ASP A 444 -56.00 -1.28 -61.32
N GLY A 445 -55.16 -1.16 -60.29
CA GLY A 445 -55.41 -0.28 -59.13
C GLY A 445 -56.37 -0.86 -58.08
N THR A 446 -56.71 -2.15 -58.17
CA THR A 446 -57.54 -2.86 -57.20
C THR A 446 -56.73 -3.63 -56.16
N TYR A 447 -57.39 -4.08 -55.10
CA TYR A 447 -56.79 -4.86 -54.01
C TYR A 447 -57.71 -6.04 -53.63
N GLN A 448 -57.11 -7.20 -53.37
CA GLN A 448 -57.82 -8.40 -52.90
C GLN A 448 -57.55 -8.64 -51.42
N LEU A 449 -58.62 -8.78 -50.64
CA LEU A 449 -58.57 -8.90 -49.18
C LEU A 449 -57.93 -10.23 -48.74
N SER A 450 -57.15 -10.19 -47.67
CA SER A 450 -56.66 -11.39 -46.99
C SER A 450 -57.74 -12.07 -46.14
N GLU A 451 -57.50 -13.31 -45.74
CA GLU A 451 -58.36 -14.04 -44.81
C GLU A 451 -58.52 -13.30 -43.46
N GLU A 452 -57.44 -12.70 -42.98
CA GLU A 452 -57.40 -11.89 -41.75
C GLU A 452 -58.23 -10.60 -41.89
N GLN A 453 -58.07 -9.90 -43.02
CA GLN A 453 -58.84 -8.69 -43.34
C GLN A 453 -60.33 -9.01 -43.49
N ALA A 454 -60.68 -10.02 -44.30
CA ALA A 454 -62.06 -10.43 -44.52
C ALA A 454 -62.75 -10.86 -43.21
N ARG A 455 -62.04 -11.57 -42.33
CA ARG A 455 -62.53 -11.88 -40.98
C ARG A 455 -62.76 -10.63 -40.14
N ALA A 456 -61.80 -9.70 -40.09
CA ALA A 456 -61.94 -8.47 -39.33
C ALA A 456 -63.10 -7.58 -39.82
N ILE A 457 -63.39 -7.60 -41.12
CA ILE A 457 -64.55 -6.93 -41.73
C ILE A 457 -65.86 -7.57 -41.27
N LEU A 458 -65.94 -8.91 -41.24
CA LEU A 458 -67.12 -9.62 -40.75
C LEU A 458 -67.36 -9.44 -39.23
N GLU A 459 -66.31 -9.15 -38.46
CA GLU A 459 -66.37 -8.83 -37.03
C GLU A 459 -66.63 -7.32 -36.76
N LEU A 460 -66.74 -6.47 -37.79
CA LEU A 460 -66.90 -5.02 -37.65
C LEU A 460 -68.28 -4.64 -37.07
N ARG A 461 -68.26 -3.79 -36.03
CA ARG A 461 -69.47 -3.31 -35.34
C ARG A 461 -70.01 -2.04 -35.99
N LEU A 462 -71.34 -1.91 -36.07
CA LEU A 462 -72.03 -0.74 -36.64
C LEU A 462 -71.57 0.62 -36.08
N SER A 463 -71.09 0.67 -34.83
CA SER A 463 -70.54 1.90 -34.24
C SER A 463 -69.30 2.45 -34.97
N ARG A 464 -68.52 1.57 -35.62
CA ARG A 464 -67.36 1.94 -36.46
C ARG A 464 -67.74 2.54 -37.82
N LEU A 465 -69.02 2.49 -38.20
CA LEU A 465 -69.53 3.09 -39.46
C LEU A 465 -70.00 4.54 -39.29
N THR A 466 -69.86 5.12 -38.09
CA THR A 466 -70.05 6.55 -37.88
C THR A 466 -68.92 7.35 -38.53
N ALA A 467 -69.13 8.63 -38.83
CA ALA A 467 -68.06 9.50 -39.35
C ALA A 467 -66.82 9.48 -38.44
N LEU A 468 -67.03 9.69 -37.13
CA LEU A 468 -65.98 9.58 -36.11
C LEU A 468 -65.28 8.20 -36.13
N GLY A 469 -66.03 7.11 -36.27
CA GLY A 469 -65.46 5.76 -36.35
C GLY A 469 -64.63 5.49 -37.62
N ARG A 470 -64.92 6.17 -38.73
CA ARG A 470 -64.10 6.18 -39.95
C ARG A 470 -62.84 7.02 -39.77
N ASP A 471 -62.98 8.20 -39.20
CA ASP A 471 -61.87 9.13 -38.93
C ASP A 471 -60.87 8.49 -37.95
N GLU A 472 -61.34 7.85 -36.87
CA GLU A 472 -60.53 7.06 -35.93
C GLU A 472 -59.70 5.97 -36.63
N ILE A 473 -60.26 5.27 -37.62
CA ILE A 473 -59.53 4.24 -38.40
C ILE A 473 -58.47 4.90 -39.28
N GLY A 474 -58.78 6.03 -39.91
CA GLY A 474 -57.83 6.80 -40.72
C GLY A 474 -56.66 7.34 -39.90
N ASP A 475 -56.94 7.93 -38.73
CA ASP A 475 -55.94 8.47 -37.81
C ASP A 475 -55.05 7.36 -37.21
N GLU A 476 -55.64 6.23 -36.79
CA GLU A 476 -54.86 5.08 -36.31
C GLU A 476 -53.93 4.53 -37.41
N LEU A 477 -54.43 4.44 -38.64
CA LEU A 477 -53.70 3.92 -39.80
C LEU A 477 -52.57 4.87 -40.24
N ASN A 478 -52.81 6.19 -40.26
CA ASN A 478 -51.78 7.20 -40.52
C ASN A 478 -50.67 7.16 -39.45
N LYS A 479 -51.04 7.12 -38.16
CA LYS A 479 -50.08 7.03 -37.05
C LYS A 479 -49.19 5.79 -37.17
N ILE A 480 -49.79 4.63 -37.48
CA ILE A 480 -49.03 3.39 -37.67
C ILE A 480 -48.15 3.46 -38.92
N GLY A 481 -48.56 4.19 -39.96
CA GLY A 481 -47.72 4.51 -41.11
C GLY A 481 -46.44 5.26 -40.71
N ASP A 482 -46.57 6.31 -39.88
CA ASP A 482 -45.41 7.04 -39.35
C ASP A 482 -44.52 6.16 -38.45
N GLU A 483 -45.11 5.32 -37.58
CA GLU A 483 -44.37 4.33 -36.77
C GLU A 483 -43.59 3.33 -37.64
N ILE A 484 -44.23 2.75 -38.67
CA ILE A 484 -43.56 1.83 -39.62
C ILE A 484 -42.39 2.52 -40.31
N LYS A 485 -42.58 3.77 -40.73
CA LYS A 485 -41.54 4.56 -41.42
C LYS A 485 -40.34 4.81 -40.50
N ASP A 486 -40.56 5.23 -39.26
CA ASP A 486 -39.47 5.45 -38.29
C ASP A 486 -38.75 4.15 -37.92
N TYR A 487 -39.47 3.03 -37.77
CA TYR A 487 -38.85 1.73 -37.53
C TYR A 487 -38.00 1.26 -38.72
N LEU A 488 -38.43 1.49 -39.96
CA LEU A 488 -37.64 1.19 -41.16
C LEU A 488 -36.40 2.09 -41.28
N GLU A 489 -36.53 3.37 -40.94
CA GLU A 489 -35.39 4.31 -40.92
C GLU A 489 -34.38 3.93 -39.82
N THR A 490 -34.87 3.56 -38.63
CA THR A 490 -34.05 3.05 -37.52
C THR A 490 -33.33 1.76 -37.89
N LEU A 491 -34.01 0.80 -38.55
CA LEU A 491 -33.38 -0.45 -38.96
C LEU A 491 -32.40 -0.32 -40.12
N SER A 492 -32.48 0.75 -40.91
CA SER A 492 -31.54 1.05 -42.01
C SER A 492 -30.38 1.96 -41.58
N SER A 493 -30.49 2.66 -40.45
CA SER A 493 -29.44 3.52 -39.90
C SER A 493 -28.86 2.98 -38.59
N ARG A 494 -27.61 2.49 -38.64
CA ARG A 494 -26.85 2.15 -37.41
C ARG A 494 -26.71 3.35 -36.48
N VAL A 495 -26.60 4.56 -37.03
CA VAL A 495 -26.49 5.80 -36.24
C VAL A 495 -27.74 6.01 -35.39
N LYS A 496 -28.96 5.85 -35.95
CA LYS A 496 -30.20 5.91 -35.17
C LYS A 496 -30.26 4.86 -34.05
N ILE A 497 -29.79 3.63 -34.32
CA ILE A 497 -29.71 2.58 -33.29
C ILE A 497 -28.76 3.01 -32.15
N GLN A 498 -27.61 3.58 -32.48
CA GLN A 498 -26.64 4.07 -31.48
C GLN A 498 -27.16 5.31 -30.73
N GLU A 499 -27.92 6.19 -31.37
CA GLU A 499 -28.61 7.32 -30.71
C GLU A 499 -29.62 6.81 -29.67
N ILE A 500 -30.50 5.87 -30.04
CA ILE A 500 -31.45 5.24 -29.11
C ILE A 500 -30.71 4.57 -27.92
N ILE A 501 -29.61 3.86 -28.20
CA ILE A 501 -28.80 3.21 -27.16
C ILE A 501 -28.18 4.24 -26.22
N ARG A 502 -27.64 5.34 -26.76
CA ARG A 502 -27.08 6.45 -25.97
C ARG A 502 -28.15 7.07 -25.08
N GLU A 503 -29.33 7.39 -25.62
CA GLU A 503 -30.42 7.99 -24.86
C GLU A 503 -30.90 7.09 -23.73
N GLU A 504 -31.06 5.79 -23.99
CA GLU A 504 -31.39 4.79 -22.95
C GLU A 504 -30.31 4.68 -21.87
N LEU A 505 -29.02 4.67 -22.26
CA LEU A 505 -27.89 4.63 -21.34
C LEU A 505 -27.83 5.90 -20.47
N ILE A 506 -27.98 7.08 -21.08
CA ILE A 506 -28.03 8.36 -20.36
C ILE A 506 -29.21 8.38 -19.38
N ALA A 507 -30.40 7.92 -19.78
CA ALA A 507 -31.54 7.85 -18.88
C ALA A 507 -31.26 6.94 -17.66
N VAL A 508 -30.63 5.78 -17.85
CA VAL A 508 -30.25 4.88 -16.75
C VAL A 508 -29.17 5.52 -15.85
N ARG A 509 -28.19 6.22 -16.42
CA ARG A 509 -27.17 6.97 -15.66
C ARG A 509 -27.79 8.08 -14.83
N ASP A 510 -28.65 8.89 -15.43
CA ASP A 510 -29.21 10.08 -14.79
C ASP A 510 -30.25 9.72 -13.72
N GLU A 511 -30.92 8.55 -13.85
CA GLU A 511 -31.87 8.05 -12.84
C GLU A 511 -31.21 7.26 -11.69
N PHE A 512 -30.19 6.43 -11.97
CA PHE A 512 -29.62 5.48 -11.00
C PHE A 512 -28.13 5.72 -10.68
N GLY A 513 -27.50 6.71 -11.30
CA GLY A 513 -26.12 7.10 -11.04
C GLY A 513 -25.92 7.54 -9.60
N THR A 514 -24.76 7.19 -9.04
CA THR A 514 -24.37 7.59 -7.67
C THR A 514 -22.91 8.04 -7.67
N PRO A 515 -22.51 8.96 -6.79
CA PRO A 515 -21.11 9.35 -6.65
C PRO A 515 -20.18 8.15 -6.40
N ARG A 516 -18.91 8.28 -6.82
CA ARG A 516 -17.81 7.38 -6.44
C ARG A 516 -17.74 7.28 -4.90
N ARG A 517 -17.67 6.06 -4.36
CA ARG A 517 -17.46 5.79 -2.93
C ARG A 517 -15.98 5.56 -2.63
N THR A 518 -15.30 4.77 -3.46
CA THR A 518 -13.89 4.42 -3.27
C THR A 518 -12.96 5.55 -3.69
N GLU A 519 -12.04 5.93 -2.82
CA GLU A 519 -10.99 6.91 -3.14
C GLU A 519 -9.76 6.22 -3.76
N ILE A 520 -9.10 6.83 -4.74
CA ILE A 520 -7.88 6.29 -5.36
C ILE A 520 -6.71 7.20 -5.02
N LEU A 521 -5.73 6.69 -4.27
CA LEU A 521 -4.56 7.45 -3.83
C LEU A 521 -3.37 7.25 -4.79
N GLU A 522 -2.73 8.37 -5.13
CA GLU A 522 -1.46 8.42 -5.88
C GLU A 522 -0.30 8.01 -4.95
N GLY A 523 -0.05 6.70 -4.84
CA GLY A 523 1.06 6.17 -4.04
C GLY A 523 1.14 4.64 -4.08
N GLY A 524 2.35 4.09 -4.05
CA GLY A 524 2.57 2.65 -3.91
C GLY A 524 2.28 2.17 -2.48
N PRO A 525 2.16 0.85 -2.27
CA PRO A 525 2.08 0.24 -0.93
C PRO A 525 3.47 0.18 -0.24
N ASP A 526 4.40 1.06 -0.63
CA ASP A 526 5.78 1.09 -0.18
C ASP A 526 5.85 1.74 1.21
N MET A 527 5.27 1.02 2.17
CA MET A 527 5.52 1.19 3.59
C MET A 527 6.81 0.44 3.90
N ASP A 528 7.86 1.19 4.23
CA ASP A 528 9.11 0.60 4.65
C ASP A 528 8.93 -0.05 6.04
N ASP A 529 9.73 -1.07 6.37
CA ASP A 529 9.71 -1.68 7.72
C ASP A 529 10.01 -0.63 8.83
N GLU A 530 10.51 0.54 8.44
CA GLU A 530 10.84 1.69 9.27
C GLU A 530 9.61 2.50 9.70
N ASP A 531 8.54 2.55 8.89
CA ASP A 531 7.27 3.21 9.20
C ASP A 531 6.48 2.51 10.33
N LEU A 532 6.94 1.30 10.69
CA LEU A 532 6.44 0.49 11.80
C LEU A 532 7.20 0.75 13.12
N ILE A 533 8.22 1.62 13.10
CA ILE A 533 9.14 1.89 14.21
C ILE A 533 9.02 3.35 14.64
N ALA A 534 8.62 3.59 15.89
CA ALA A 534 8.59 4.93 16.47
C ALA A 534 9.99 5.58 16.47
N ARG A 535 10.03 6.89 16.14
CA ARG A 535 11.20 7.74 16.31
C ARG A 535 11.41 8.01 17.80
N GLU A 536 12.44 7.41 18.37
CA GLU A 536 12.81 7.57 19.78
C GLU A 536 14.33 7.66 19.91
N ASP A 537 14.83 8.49 20.83
CA ASP A 537 16.25 8.62 21.12
C ASP A 537 16.77 7.45 21.93
N MET A 538 17.81 6.81 21.42
CA MET A 538 18.40 5.62 22.00
C MET A 538 19.84 5.89 22.44
N VAL A 539 20.18 5.49 23.67
CA VAL A 539 21.56 5.34 24.10
C VAL A 539 22.09 4.05 23.49
N VAL A 540 23.06 4.15 22.59
CA VAL A 540 23.79 3.03 22.00
C VAL A 540 25.10 2.84 22.76
N THR A 541 25.35 1.62 23.24
CA THR A 541 26.58 1.29 23.96
C THR A 541 27.29 0.12 23.29
N VAL A 542 28.62 0.22 23.16
CA VAL A 542 29.48 -0.83 22.60
C VAL A 542 30.53 -1.24 23.63
N SER A 543 30.75 -2.54 23.82
CA SER A 543 31.75 -3.08 24.75
C SER A 543 33.06 -3.46 24.05
N ARG A 544 34.13 -3.61 24.84
CA ARG A 544 35.45 -4.03 24.35
C ARG A 544 35.41 -5.39 23.65
N ASN A 545 34.62 -6.34 24.16
CA ASN A 545 34.42 -7.64 23.52
C ASN A 545 33.49 -7.60 22.30
N GLY A 546 33.16 -6.40 21.81
CA GLY A 546 32.40 -6.20 20.58
C GLY A 546 30.90 -6.48 20.72
N TYR A 547 30.33 -6.37 21.93
CA TYR A 547 28.88 -6.42 22.12
C TYR A 547 28.29 -5.02 21.91
N ILE A 548 27.15 -4.95 21.22
CA ILE A 548 26.38 -3.73 21.01
C ILE A 548 24.96 -3.89 21.55
N LYS A 549 24.38 -2.80 22.04
CA LYS A 549 22.95 -2.68 22.39
C LYS A 549 22.45 -1.25 22.23
N ARG A 550 21.13 -1.12 22.14
CA ARG A 550 20.41 0.15 22.31
C ARG A 550 19.47 0.08 23.53
N VAL A 551 19.30 1.21 24.20
CA VAL A 551 18.39 1.36 25.35
C VAL A 551 17.71 2.73 25.24
N PRO A 552 16.39 2.88 25.47
CA PRO A 552 15.72 4.18 25.33
C PRO A 552 16.32 5.23 26.27
N LEU A 553 16.55 6.46 25.80
CA LEU A 553 17.16 7.53 26.59
C LEU A 553 16.37 7.83 27.88
N ASN A 554 15.04 7.74 27.83
CA ASN A 554 14.16 7.87 29.00
C ASN A 554 14.44 6.82 30.10
N THR A 555 15.00 5.66 29.77
CA THR A 555 15.40 4.63 30.75
C THR A 555 16.59 5.07 31.61
N TYR A 556 17.35 6.08 31.16
CA TYR A 556 18.50 6.65 31.85
C TYR A 556 18.18 7.92 32.66
N ARG A 557 16.92 8.39 32.74
CA ARG A 557 16.57 9.69 33.36
C ARG A 557 16.83 9.78 34.88
N ALA A 558 17.04 11.03 35.31
CA ALA A 558 17.81 11.44 36.49
C ALA A 558 17.27 11.06 37.88
N GLN A 559 18.21 10.80 38.81
CA GLN A 559 17.99 11.02 40.25
C GLN A 559 18.16 12.51 40.57
N ARG A 560 17.28 13.08 41.40
CA ARG A 560 17.44 14.45 41.94
C ARG A 560 18.73 14.57 42.75
N ARG A 561 19.29 15.80 42.80
CA ARG A 561 20.51 16.16 43.58
C ARG A 561 20.55 15.46 44.94
N GLY A 562 21.62 14.70 45.19
CA GLY A 562 21.89 14.02 46.47
C GLY A 562 21.70 12.50 46.48
N GLY A 563 21.11 11.89 45.45
CA GLY A 563 21.04 10.43 45.33
C GLY A 563 22.35 9.80 44.84
N ARG A 564 22.83 8.72 45.49
CA ARG A 564 23.84 7.85 44.87
C ARG A 564 23.26 7.26 43.59
N GLY A 565 23.91 7.54 42.46
CA GLY A 565 23.49 7.07 41.14
C GLY A 565 23.21 5.58 41.09
N ARG A 566 22.17 5.15 40.37
CA ARG A 566 22.05 3.76 39.91
C ARG A 566 23.32 3.41 39.14
N ALA A 567 24.06 2.41 39.62
CA ALA A 567 25.21 1.90 38.89
C ALA A 567 24.75 1.42 37.50
N GLY A 568 25.30 2.03 36.45
CA GLY A 568 25.42 1.37 35.14
C GLY A 568 26.18 0.05 35.30
N MET A 569 26.03 -0.88 34.35
CA MET A 569 26.50 -2.29 34.40
C MET A 569 27.48 -2.58 35.55
N SER A 570 27.03 -3.35 36.55
CA SER A 570 27.93 -3.85 37.59
C SER A 570 29.11 -4.54 36.92
N ILE A 571 30.30 -3.95 37.05
CA ILE A 571 31.53 -4.44 36.43
C ILE A 571 31.88 -5.79 37.09
N ARG A 572 31.37 -6.86 36.51
CA ARG A 572 31.68 -8.25 36.83
C ARG A 572 32.02 -8.95 35.52
N ASP A 573 33.22 -9.50 35.52
CA ASP A 573 33.91 -10.20 34.43
C ASP A 573 34.26 -9.30 33.22
N GLU A 574 35.45 -8.70 33.28
CA GLU A 574 36.38 -8.31 32.19
C GLU A 574 35.91 -7.44 30.99
N ASP A 575 34.61 -7.26 30.76
CA ASP A 575 34.06 -6.48 29.65
C ASP A 575 33.49 -5.14 30.14
N PHE A 576 33.91 -4.06 29.49
CA PHE A 576 33.51 -2.70 29.80
C PHE A 576 33.10 -1.94 28.53
N VAL A 577 32.35 -0.86 28.70
CA VAL A 577 31.85 -0.04 27.59
C VAL A 577 32.99 0.82 27.04
N THR A 578 33.29 0.66 25.75
CA THR A 578 34.33 1.43 25.02
C THR A 578 33.75 2.60 24.24
N ARG A 579 32.47 2.56 23.85
CA ARG A 579 31.78 3.70 23.21
C ARG A 579 30.34 3.83 23.70
N VAL A 580 29.92 5.08 23.91
CA VAL A 580 28.53 5.48 24.15
C VAL A 580 28.21 6.63 23.20
N PHE A 581 27.04 6.59 22.57
CA PHE A 581 26.48 7.74 21.84
C PHE A 581 24.95 7.69 21.91
N VAL A 582 24.32 8.85 21.73
CA VAL A 582 22.86 8.97 21.57
C VAL A 582 22.57 9.11 20.07
N ALA A 583 21.54 8.43 19.59
CA ALA A 583 21.04 8.54 18.23
C ALA A 583 19.58 8.08 18.16
N ASN A 584 18.76 8.70 17.31
CA ASN A 584 17.39 8.25 17.09
C ASN A 584 17.34 6.82 16.51
N THR A 585 16.26 6.10 16.76
CA THR A 585 15.97 4.77 16.18
C THR A 585 16.16 4.71 14.66
N HIS A 586 15.88 5.80 13.94
CA HIS A 586 16.01 5.88 12.47
C HIS A 586 17.42 6.19 11.97
N THR A 587 18.32 6.65 12.85
CA THR A 587 19.67 7.10 12.48
C THR A 587 20.52 5.94 11.92
N PRO A 588 21.16 6.11 10.75
CA PRO A 588 22.09 5.13 10.21
C PRO A 588 23.46 5.19 10.91
N VAL A 589 24.03 4.02 11.20
CA VAL A 589 25.35 3.86 11.83
C VAL A 589 26.27 3.08 10.89
N LEU A 590 27.46 3.62 10.63
CA LEU A 590 28.52 2.98 9.86
C LEU A 590 29.49 2.24 10.79
N PHE A 591 29.82 1.01 10.42
CA PHE A 591 30.76 0.14 11.14
C PHE A 591 31.94 -0.18 10.20
N PHE A 592 33.10 0.41 10.46
CA PHE A 592 34.32 0.19 9.69
C PHE A 592 35.16 -0.93 10.30
N SER A 593 35.59 -1.89 9.47
CA SER A 593 36.40 -3.02 9.88
C SER A 593 37.89 -2.79 9.66
N SER A 594 38.72 -3.55 10.40
CA SER A 594 40.17 -3.60 10.26
C SER A 594 40.62 -3.88 8.81
N ARG A 595 39.81 -4.58 8.03
CA ARG A 595 40.10 -5.03 6.65
C ARG A 595 39.71 -4.04 5.56
N GLY A 596 39.18 -2.86 5.91
CA GLY A 596 38.77 -1.86 4.92
C GLY A 596 37.33 -2.02 4.40
N ILE A 597 36.49 -2.80 5.07
CA ILE A 597 35.06 -2.94 4.77
C ILE A 597 34.26 -2.01 5.68
N VAL A 598 33.22 -1.37 5.14
CA VAL A 598 32.20 -0.67 5.93
C VAL A 598 30.87 -1.40 5.81
N TYR A 599 30.16 -1.53 6.93
CA TYR A 599 28.80 -2.01 7.03
C TYR A 599 27.88 -0.87 7.51
N LYS A 600 26.59 -0.91 7.17
CA LYS A 600 25.59 0.07 7.61
C LYS A 600 24.41 -0.66 8.22
N GLU A 601 24.00 -0.26 9.41
CA GLU A 601 22.72 -0.65 10.03
C GLU A 601 22.08 0.58 10.68
N LYS A 602 20.75 0.62 10.76
CA LYS A 602 20.04 1.65 11.53
C LYS A 602 19.95 1.29 13.00
N VAL A 603 19.88 2.30 13.86
CA VAL A 603 19.81 2.11 15.33
C VAL A 603 18.71 1.13 15.72
N TRP A 604 17.51 1.19 15.13
CA TRP A 604 16.40 0.29 15.52
C TRP A 604 16.71 -1.21 15.36
N ARG A 605 17.62 -1.60 14.45
CA ARG A 605 18.09 -2.97 14.26
C ARG A 605 19.14 -3.42 15.27
N LEU A 606 19.71 -2.48 16.03
CA LEU A 606 20.53 -2.82 17.19
C LEU A 606 19.66 -3.48 18.26
N PRO A 607 20.19 -4.49 18.98
CA PRO A 607 19.40 -5.26 19.92
C PRO A 607 18.99 -4.36 21.08
N ILE A 608 17.69 -4.32 21.37
CA ILE A 608 17.16 -3.63 22.53
C ILE A 608 17.63 -4.33 23.81
N GLY A 609 17.96 -3.56 24.84
CA GLY A 609 18.44 -4.08 26.11
C GLY A 609 18.06 -3.20 27.29
N THR A 610 18.51 -3.60 28.47
CA THR A 610 18.47 -2.77 29.68
C THR A 610 19.85 -2.12 29.90
N PRO A 611 19.97 -1.09 30.75
CA PRO A 611 21.27 -0.55 31.13
C PRO A 611 22.25 -1.60 31.65
N GLN A 612 21.76 -2.70 32.22
CA GLN A 612 22.55 -3.80 32.79
C GLN A 612 22.82 -4.99 31.84
N SER A 613 22.12 -5.12 30.69
CA SER A 613 22.34 -6.26 29.79
C SER A 613 23.62 -6.12 28.95
N ARG A 614 24.25 -7.23 28.54
CA ARG A 614 25.47 -7.19 27.70
C ARG A 614 25.22 -6.84 26.23
N GLY A 615 24.00 -7.05 25.71
CA GLY A 615 23.71 -6.84 24.28
C GLY A 615 24.03 -8.07 23.42
N LYS A 616 24.32 -7.87 22.13
CA LYS A 616 24.69 -8.94 21.17
C LYS A 616 26.04 -8.65 20.54
N ALA A 617 26.88 -9.68 20.36
CA ALA A 617 28.16 -9.54 19.68
C ALA A 617 27.99 -9.13 18.20
N LEU A 618 28.79 -8.15 17.75
CA LEU A 618 28.75 -7.57 16.40
C LEU A 618 28.98 -8.62 15.30
N ILE A 619 29.81 -9.63 15.55
CA ILE A 619 30.04 -10.77 14.63
C ILE A 619 28.77 -11.61 14.36
N ASN A 620 27.77 -11.54 15.25
CA ASN A 620 26.48 -12.21 15.08
C ASN A 620 25.42 -11.30 14.43
N MET A 621 25.82 -10.12 13.94
CA MET A 621 24.97 -9.10 13.30
C MET A 621 25.51 -8.69 11.94
N LEU A 622 26.81 -8.39 11.87
CA LEU A 622 27.52 -8.01 10.66
C LEU A 622 28.23 -9.25 10.08
N PRO A 623 28.28 -9.43 8.76
CA PRO A 623 28.98 -10.55 8.13
C PRO A 623 30.50 -10.30 8.09
N LEU A 624 31.12 -10.37 9.27
CA LEU A 624 32.57 -10.26 9.47
C LEU A 624 33.25 -11.61 9.17
N GLN A 625 34.45 -11.56 8.59
CA GLN A 625 35.28 -12.75 8.38
C GLN A 625 36.07 -13.12 9.66
N GLN A 626 36.62 -14.33 9.71
CA GLN A 626 37.43 -14.76 10.85
C GLN A 626 38.66 -13.84 11.02
N GLY A 627 38.83 -13.28 12.23
CA GLY A 627 39.89 -12.31 12.53
C GLY A 627 39.58 -10.85 12.13
N GLU A 628 38.42 -10.58 11.54
CA GLU A 628 37.97 -9.22 11.23
C GLU A 628 37.29 -8.59 12.46
N ALA A 629 37.71 -7.37 12.81
CA ALA A 629 37.19 -6.62 13.95
C ALA A 629 36.71 -5.23 13.49
N ILE A 630 35.71 -4.67 14.17
CA ILE A 630 35.28 -3.29 13.96
C ILE A 630 36.26 -2.35 14.66
N THR A 631 36.82 -1.39 13.92
CA THR A 631 37.83 -0.44 14.40
C THR A 631 37.28 0.98 14.54
N SER A 632 36.17 1.31 13.88
CA SER A 632 35.47 2.58 14.08
C SER A 632 33.97 2.44 13.83
N ILE A 633 33.20 3.12 14.66
CA ILE A 633 31.74 3.19 14.61
C ILE A 633 31.37 4.66 14.53
N LEU A 634 30.56 5.03 13.53
CA LEU A 634 30.24 6.41 13.21
C LEU A 634 28.73 6.51 12.98
N ALA A 635 28.02 7.11 13.94
CA ALA A 635 26.62 7.49 13.76
C ALA A 635 26.57 8.69 12.80
N LEU A 636 25.73 8.60 11.77
CA LEU A 636 25.57 9.70 10.83
C LEU A 636 24.68 10.79 11.45
N PRO A 637 24.88 12.08 11.11
CA PRO A 637 23.93 13.14 11.44
C PRO A 637 22.52 12.78 10.97
N GLU A 638 21.50 13.22 11.70
CA GLU A 638 20.09 12.96 11.33
C GLU A 638 19.64 13.78 10.12
N ASP A 639 20.24 14.95 9.93
CA ASP A 639 20.11 15.73 8.71
C ASP A 639 20.95 15.10 7.58
N GLU A 640 20.27 14.49 6.61
CA GLU A 640 20.90 13.91 5.41
C GLU A 640 21.48 14.98 4.47
N GLU A 641 21.03 16.25 4.52
CA GLU A 641 21.59 17.32 3.69
C GLU A 641 23.03 17.66 4.12
N SER A 642 23.30 17.66 5.44
CA SER A 642 24.66 17.84 5.99
C SER A 642 25.69 16.81 5.49
N TRP A 643 25.24 15.65 4.99
CA TRP A 643 26.15 14.59 4.52
C TRP A 643 26.90 14.95 3.23
N ALA A 644 26.46 15.97 2.48
CA ALA A 644 27.16 16.45 1.29
C ALA A 644 28.45 17.22 1.65
N GLU A 645 28.40 18.00 2.74
CA GLU A 645 29.47 18.88 3.19
C GLU A 645 30.56 18.13 3.98
N LEU A 646 30.20 17.01 4.61
CA LEU A 646 31.13 16.19 5.39
C LEU A 646 31.99 15.24 4.53
N ASP A 647 33.25 15.14 4.92
CA ASP A 647 34.23 14.21 4.38
C ASP A 647 34.64 13.18 5.43
N VAL A 648 35.02 11.99 4.99
CA VAL A 648 35.50 10.90 5.83
C VAL A 648 37.01 10.74 5.64
N MET A 649 37.75 10.93 6.73
CA MET A 649 39.18 10.67 6.81
C MET A 649 39.43 9.26 7.36
N PHE A 650 40.31 8.53 6.70
CA PHE A 650 40.80 7.21 7.09
C PHE A 650 42.28 7.29 7.42
N ALA A 651 42.73 6.59 8.46
CA ALA A 651 44.14 6.28 8.70
C ALA A 651 44.37 4.78 8.84
N THR A 652 45.55 4.32 8.39
CA THR A 652 46.05 2.96 8.62
C THR A 652 47.22 2.95 9.59
N THR A 653 47.49 1.80 10.21
CA THR A 653 48.65 1.62 11.11
C THR A 653 49.99 1.92 10.46
N ARG A 654 50.10 1.80 9.13
CA ARG A 654 51.30 2.18 8.36
C ARG A 654 51.43 3.68 8.05
N GLY A 655 50.54 4.52 8.56
CA GLY A 655 50.57 5.98 8.33
C GLY A 655 50.11 6.41 6.95
N THR A 656 49.34 5.55 6.27
CA THR A 656 48.60 5.92 5.07
C THR A 656 47.30 6.60 5.49
N VAL A 657 46.94 7.67 4.79
CA VAL A 657 45.72 8.46 5.00
C VAL A 657 44.94 8.64 3.71
N ARG A 658 43.62 8.71 3.80
CA ARG A 658 42.71 8.79 2.65
C ARG A 658 41.46 9.58 3.01
N ARG A 659 41.02 10.45 2.09
CA ARG A 659 39.83 11.31 2.22
C ARG A 659 38.77 10.92 1.18
N ASN A 660 37.54 10.70 1.61
CA ASN A 660 36.37 10.44 0.75
C ASN A 660 35.22 11.39 1.11
N LYS A 661 34.22 11.55 0.23
CA LYS A 661 32.97 12.19 0.63
C LYS A 661 32.18 11.26 1.56
N LEU A 662 31.43 11.79 2.53
CA LEU A 662 30.52 10.97 3.33
C LEU A 662 29.41 10.33 2.45
N SER A 663 29.01 11.03 1.38
CA SER A 663 28.09 10.51 0.36
C SER A 663 28.53 9.20 -0.32
N ASP A 664 29.83 8.85 -0.32
CA ASP A 664 30.31 7.53 -0.77
C ASP A 664 29.76 6.37 0.08
N PHE A 665 29.25 6.63 1.29
CA PHE A 665 28.82 5.63 2.26
C PHE A 665 27.31 5.61 2.54
N VAL A 666 26.52 6.43 1.83
CA VAL A 666 25.05 6.45 1.93
C VAL A 666 24.44 5.10 1.55
N GLN A 667 24.84 4.53 0.41
CA GLN A 667 24.43 3.18 -0.01
C GLN A 667 25.53 2.17 0.31
N VAL A 668 25.26 1.26 1.26
CA VAL A 668 26.11 0.15 1.67
C VAL A 668 25.25 -1.12 1.66
N ASN A 669 25.73 -2.16 0.99
CA ASN A 669 25.01 -3.44 0.88
C ASN A 669 25.14 -4.23 2.18
N ARG A 670 24.25 -5.21 2.41
CA ARG A 670 24.26 -6.07 3.61
C ARG A 670 25.59 -6.82 3.84
N ASN A 671 26.27 -7.21 2.75
CA ASN A 671 27.59 -7.86 2.81
C ASN A 671 28.75 -6.85 3.03
N GLY A 672 28.44 -5.60 3.35
CA GLY A 672 29.38 -4.49 3.44
C GLY A 672 29.76 -3.90 2.08
N LYS A 673 30.64 -2.91 2.12
CA LYS A 673 31.18 -2.18 0.97
C LYS A 673 32.66 -1.91 1.23
N ILE A 674 33.51 -1.99 0.19
CA ILE A 674 34.92 -1.62 0.34
C ILE A 674 35.02 -0.11 0.55
N ALA A 675 35.48 0.31 1.72
CA ALA A 675 35.79 1.70 2.05
C ALA A 675 37.22 2.07 1.64
N MET A 676 38.17 1.16 1.85
CA MET A 676 39.58 1.35 1.55
C MET A 676 40.23 0.01 1.17
N LYS A 677 41.15 0.01 0.21
CA LYS A 677 42.05 -1.13 -0.02
C LYS A 677 43.33 -0.96 0.79
N LEU A 678 43.84 -2.08 1.27
CA LEU A 678 45.09 -2.20 2.01
C LEU A 678 46.10 -2.92 1.10
N ASP A 679 47.33 -2.42 1.00
CA ASP A 679 48.38 -2.96 0.11
C ASP A 679 49.19 -4.12 0.73
N ASP A 680 49.06 -4.33 2.05
CA ASP A 680 49.80 -5.33 2.82
C ASP A 680 48.82 -6.08 3.72
N GLU A 681 48.98 -7.39 3.85
CA GLU A 681 48.15 -8.25 4.72
C GLU A 681 48.26 -7.87 6.21
N ASN A 682 49.32 -7.15 6.60
CA ASN A 682 49.57 -6.67 7.95
C ASN A 682 49.13 -5.21 8.18
N ASP A 683 48.71 -4.46 7.14
CA ASP A 683 48.11 -3.14 7.35
C ASP A 683 46.63 -3.26 7.69
N ARG A 684 46.11 -2.30 8.44
CA ARG A 684 44.73 -2.30 8.94
C ARG A 684 44.23 -0.87 9.11
N ILE A 685 42.93 -0.66 8.92
CA ILE A 685 42.31 0.62 9.32
C ILE A 685 42.50 0.78 10.82
N LEU A 686 43.15 1.87 11.21
CA LEU A 686 43.35 2.27 12.60
C LEU A 686 42.13 3.01 13.12
N SER A 687 41.69 4.05 12.41
CA SER A 687 40.55 4.88 12.78
C SER A 687 39.96 5.61 11.58
N VAL A 688 38.68 5.98 11.73
CA VAL A 688 37.89 6.69 10.74
C VAL A 688 37.14 7.82 11.44
N TRP A 689 37.24 9.03 10.91
CA TRP A 689 36.61 10.24 11.46
C TRP A 689 35.94 11.06 10.35
N THR A 690 34.84 11.75 10.68
CA THR A 690 34.31 12.85 9.86
C THR A 690 35.17 14.10 10.02
N CYS A 691 35.28 14.89 8.97
CA CYS A 691 36.04 16.13 8.92
C CYS A 691 35.47 17.08 7.84
N THR A 692 35.81 18.36 7.99
CA THR A 692 35.51 19.45 7.06
C THR A 692 36.81 19.93 6.40
N PRO A 693 36.75 20.85 5.41
CA PRO A 693 37.94 21.53 4.90
C PRO A 693 38.68 22.38 5.96
N ASP A 694 38.01 22.78 7.04
CA ASP A 694 38.51 23.69 8.08
C ASP A 694 39.09 22.96 9.30
N ASP A 695 39.48 21.69 9.11
CA ASP A 695 40.11 20.83 10.10
C ASP A 695 41.56 20.45 9.72
N ASP A 696 42.36 20.10 10.72
CA ASP A 696 43.65 19.43 10.56
C ASP A 696 43.58 17.95 10.97
N VAL A 697 44.37 17.12 10.29
CA VAL A 697 44.63 15.73 10.70
C VAL A 697 45.88 15.71 11.59
N LEU A 698 45.77 15.12 12.78
CA LEU A 698 46.88 14.82 13.68
C LEU A 698 47.09 13.30 13.77
N LEU A 699 48.24 12.81 13.28
CA LEU A 699 48.68 11.42 13.45
C LEU A 699 49.74 11.33 14.54
N THR A 700 49.71 10.28 15.37
CA THR A 700 50.73 10.01 16.40
C THR A 700 51.24 8.57 16.31
N THR A 701 52.55 8.35 16.53
CA THR A 701 53.23 7.05 16.42
C THR A 701 53.64 6.47 17.77
N ALA A 702 53.83 5.15 17.83
CA ALA A 702 54.26 4.43 19.02
C ALA A 702 55.63 4.88 19.53
N MET A 703 56.56 5.25 18.63
CA MET A 703 57.88 5.79 19.00
C MET A 703 57.87 7.29 19.33
N GLY A 704 56.71 7.94 19.41
CA GLY A 704 56.59 9.30 19.92
C GLY A 704 56.79 10.41 18.88
N GLN A 705 56.59 10.13 17.59
CA GLN A 705 56.43 11.19 16.59
C GLN A 705 54.95 11.55 16.42
N ALA A 706 54.66 12.80 16.06
CA ALA A 706 53.36 13.22 15.58
C ALA A 706 53.48 14.17 14.39
N ILE A 707 52.49 14.18 13.50
CA ILE A 707 52.43 15.14 12.39
C ILE A 707 51.02 15.72 12.30
N ARG A 708 50.93 17.05 12.20
CA ARG A 708 49.70 17.81 11.97
C ARG A 708 49.76 18.43 10.57
N PHE A 709 48.68 18.30 9.80
CA PHE A 709 48.55 18.92 8.47
C PHE A 709 47.07 19.17 8.12
N PRO A 710 46.72 20.17 7.29
CA PRO A 710 45.34 20.47 6.95
C PRO A 710 44.67 19.40 6.09
N VAL A 711 43.39 19.12 6.35
CA VAL A 711 42.55 18.19 5.56
C VAL A 711 42.58 18.50 4.04
N PRO A 712 42.58 19.78 3.58
CA PRO A 712 42.77 20.14 2.17
C PRO A 712 44.04 19.61 1.48
N THR A 713 45.10 19.28 2.23
CA THR A 713 46.34 18.71 1.66
C THR A 713 46.19 17.26 1.15
N ILE A 714 45.06 16.61 1.50
CA ILE A 714 44.62 15.33 0.95
C ILE A 714 43.45 15.60 0.00
N ARG A 715 43.64 15.25 -1.28
CA ARG A 715 42.55 15.27 -2.27
C ARG A 715 41.44 14.28 -1.90
N VAL A 716 40.20 14.58 -2.29
CA VAL A 716 39.10 13.62 -2.21
C VAL A 716 39.31 12.49 -3.25
N PHE A 717 39.20 11.23 -2.85
CA PHE A 717 39.43 10.06 -3.69
C PHE A 717 38.12 9.44 -4.21
N ALA A 718 37.65 9.87 -5.39
CA ALA A 718 36.47 9.27 -6.04
C ALA A 718 36.61 7.75 -6.35
N GLY A 719 37.84 7.25 -6.48
CA GLY A 719 38.11 5.83 -6.78
C GLY A 719 38.27 4.96 -5.53
N ARG A 720 37.37 3.99 -5.32
CA ARG A 720 37.43 3.02 -4.20
C ARG A 720 38.59 2.02 -4.27
N ASN A 721 39.23 1.89 -5.44
CA ASN A 721 40.39 1.01 -5.66
C ASN A 721 41.75 1.59 -5.22
N SER A 722 41.82 2.86 -4.79
CA SER A 722 43.09 3.47 -4.35
C SER A 722 43.41 3.15 -2.88
N ILE A 723 44.70 3.15 -2.54
CA ILE A 723 45.20 2.90 -1.18
C ILE A 723 45.37 4.20 -0.37
N GLY A 724 45.27 5.39 -1.00
CA GLY A 724 45.42 6.69 -0.34
C GLY A 724 46.80 7.32 -0.57
N VAL A 725 47.27 8.12 0.38
CA VAL A 725 48.57 8.81 0.35
C VAL A 725 49.26 8.71 1.71
N ARG A 726 50.59 8.85 1.74
CA ARG A 726 51.35 8.90 3.00
C ARG A 726 50.99 10.17 3.80
N GLY A 727 50.58 9.97 5.04
CA GLY A 727 50.31 11.01 6.04
C GLY A 727 51.52 11.28 6.93
N ILE A 728 52.23 10.24 7.36
CA ILE A 728 53.48 10.33 8.12
C ILE A 728 54.54 9.35 7.58
N ALA A 729 55.82 9.69 7.70
CA ALA A 729 56.93 8.77 7.44
C ALA A 729 57.36 8.08 8.73
N LEU A 730 57.09 6.77 8.82
CA LEU A 730 57.45 5.93 9.96
C LEU A 730 58.93 5.53 9.95
N ALA A 731 59.50 5.31 11.14
CA ALA A 731 60.77 4.62 11.32
C ALA A 731 60.59 3.09 11.22
N GLU A 732 61.69 2.36 11.12
CA GLU A 732 61.66 0.89 11.10
C GLU A 732 61.14 0.35 12.45
N GLY A 733 60.05 -0.44 12.41
CA GLY A 733 59.40 -0.98 13.61
C GLY A 733 58.53 0.00 14.39
N ASP A 734 58.25 1.18 13.83
CA ASP A 734 57.25 2.16 14.33
C ASP A 734 55.90 1.97 13.63
N GLU A 735 54.81 2.34 14.30
CA GLU A 735 53.44 2.28 13.77
C GLU A 735 52.61 3.48 14.24
N VAL A 736 51.58 3.86 13.48
CA VAL A 736 50.62 4.88 13.91
C VAL A 736 49.64 4.26 14.92
N ILE A 737 49.53 4.88 16.08
CA ILE A 737 48.67 4.47 17.20
C ILE A 737 47.38 5.28 17.29
N SER A 738 47.36 6.49 16.69
CA SER A 738 46.16 7.31 16.63
C SER A 738 46.14 8.22 15.41
N MET A 739 44.93 8.45 14.89
CA MET A 739 44.56 9.62 14.11
C MET A 739 43.42 10.33 14.83
N THR A 740 43.49 11.65 14.91
CA THR A 740 42.39 12.49 15.35
C THR A 740 42.28 13.72 14.44
N ILE A 741 41.10 14.35 14.47
CA ILE A 741 40.76 15.57 13.76
C ILE A 741 40.75 16.69 14.79
N VAL A 742 41.50 17.75 14.52
CA VAL A 742 41.64 18.92 15.41
C VAL A 742 41.30 20.19 14.63
N SER A 743 40.69 21.16 15.30
CA SER A 743 40.27 22.42 14.67
C SER A 743 41.47 23.13 14.03
N HIS A 744 41.33 23.59 12.79
CA HIS A 744 42.42 24.27 12.09
C HIS A 744 42.85 25.55 12.82
N ASN A 745 44.15 25.85 12.73
CA ASN A 745 44.73 27.04 13.34
C ASN A 745 45.72 27.70 12.39
N ASP A 746 45.45 28.94 12.04
CA ASP A 746 46.29 29.79 11.20
C ASP A 746 47.40 30.54 11.96
N ALA A 747 47.41 30.49 13.30
CA ALA A 747 48.27 31.32 14.11
C ALA A 747 49.79 31.08 13.93
N GLU A 748 50.51 32.18 13.71
CA GLU A 748 51.95 32.21 13.50
C GLU A 748 52.73 31.69 14.73
N PRO A 749 54.01 31.28 14.60
CA PRO A 749 54.81 30.78 15.73
C PRO A 749 54.89 31.76 16.91
N TRP A 750 54.93 33.07 16.65
CA TRP A 750 54.95 34.08 17.70
C TRP A 750 53.58 34.24 18.40
N GLU A 751 52.47 34.15 17.66
CA GLU A 751 51.12 34.18 18.23
C GLU A 751 50.90 32.98 19.15
N ARG A 752 51.26 31.78 18.70
CA ARG A 752 51.17 30.55 19.50
C ARG A 752 52.04 30.63 20.76
N ALA A 753 53.26 31.18 20.66
CA ALA A 753 54.13 31.38 21.82
C ALA A 753 53.56 32.42 22.81
N ALA A 754 53.02 33.54 22.31
CA ALA A 754 52.39 34.57 23.12
C ALA A 754 51.11 34.06 23.82
N TYR A 755 50.28 33.30 23.11
CA TYR A 755 49.09 32.65 23.65
C TYR A 755 49.46 31.68 24.78
N LEU A 756 50.35 30.71 24.51
CA LEU A 756 50.75 29.70 25.50
C LEU A 756 51.35 30.35 26.76
N LYS A 757 52.10 31.45 26.61
CA LYS A 757 52.66 32.22 27.73
C LYS A 757 51.59 32.94 28.56
N ARG A 758 50.59 33.57 27.92
CA ARG A 758 49.47 34.24 28.60
C ARG A 758 48.55 33.21 29.28
N ALA A 759 48.18 32.14 28.59
CA ALA A 759 47.33 31.07 29.11
C ALA A 759 47.99 30.27 30.25
N ALA A 760 49.31 30.07 30.24
CA ALA A 760 50.02 29.46 31.36
C ALA A 760 50.08 30.37 32.60
N LEU A 761 50.15 31.69 32.42
CA LEU A 761 50.10 32.66 33.51
C LEU A 761 48.69 32.77 34.12
N GLU A 762 47.65 32.75 33.28
CA GLU A 762 46.25 32.75 33.69
C GLU A 762 45.94 31.50 34.53
N ARG A 763 46.21 30.29 34.00
CA ARG A 763 46.04 29.02 34.72
C ARG A 763 46.82 28.96 36.05
N ARG A 764 48.09 29.42 36.07
CA ARG A 764 48.89 29.52 37.32
C ARG A 764 48.23 30.42 38.36
N THR A 765 47.48 31.43 37.93
CA THR A 765 46.80 32.41 38.80
C THR A 765 45.47 31.87 39.33
N GLU A 766 44.76 31.07 38.51
CA GLU A 766 43.43 30.52 38.83
C GLU A 766 43.50 29.22 39.64
N THR A 767 44.28 28.24 39.19
CA THR A 767 44.32 26.88 39.79
C THR A 767 45.57 26.62 40.64
N GLY A 768 46.56 27.51 40.57
CA GLY A 768 47.90 27.28 41.13
C GLY A 768 48.77 26.34 40.29
N GLU A 769 48.22 25.75 39.21
CA GLU A 769 48.94 24.90 38.28
C GLU A 769 49.22 25.64 36.96
N GLY A 770 50.50 25.78 36.63
CA GLY A 770 50.91 26.33 35.34
C GLY A 770 52.42 26.30 35.19
N GLU A 771 52.92 25.49 34.26
CA GLU A 771 54.32 25.44 33.86
C GLU A 771 54.53 26.31 32.62
N ASP A 772 55.71 26.92 32.46
CA ASP A 772 55.99 27.75 31.28
C ASP A 772 56.14 26.84 30.04
N ILE A 773 55.08 26.73 29.23
CA ILE A 773 55.05 25.92 28.02
C ILE A 773 55.77 26.67 26.89
N ALA A 774 57.05 26.37 26.71
CA ALA A 774 57.82 26.83 25.54
C ALA A 774 57.59 25.93 24.32
N LEU A 775 57.47 26.50 23.12
CA LEU A 775 57.41 25.75 21.86
C LEU A 775 58.71 24.99 21.62
N VAL A 776 58.65 23.66 21.48
CA VAL A 776 59.86 22.83 21.42
C VAL A 776 60.34 22.59 19.98
N GLY A 777 61.46 23.24 19.62
CA GLY A 777 62.11 23.07 18.32
C GLY A 777 61.57 24.00 17.23
N GLU A 778 61.06 25.16 17.62
CA GLU A 778 60.69 26.28 16.75
C GLU A 778 61.43 27.53 17.25
N GLU A 779 62.12 28.25 16.37
CA GLU A 779 62.73 29.55 16.70
C GLU A 779 61.67 30.65 16.47
N VAL A 780 61.35 31.40 17.51
CA VAL A 780 60.43 32.53 17.45
C VAL A 780 61.24 33.79 17.10
N ALA A 781 61.13 34.24 15.85
CA ALA A 781 61.95 35.33 15.31
C ALA A 781 61.43 36.74 15.68
N GLU A 782 60.15 36.86 16.03
CA GLU A 782 59.49 38.12 16.41
C GLU A 782 58.80 37.94 17.77
N GLU A 783 59.03 38.86 18.72
CA GLU A 783 58.26 38.92 19.96
C GLU A 783 57.12 39.95 19.81
N GLY A 784 55.87 39.48 19.86
CA GLY A 784 54.67 40.31 19.76
C GLY A 784 53.70 40.10 20.92
N THR A 785 52.71 40.98 21.03
CA THR A 785 51.63 40.90 22.03
C THR A 785 50.30 40.70 21.31
N LEU A 786 49.51 39.70 21.74
CA LEU A 786 48.16 39.46 21.20
C LEU A 786 47.18 40.54 21.63
N SER A 787 46.25 40.91 20.75
CA SER A 787 45.02 41.61 21.14
C SER A 787 44.12 40.69 21.96
N ASP A 788 43.23 41.26 22.77
CA ASP A 788 42.29 40.46 23.57
C ASP A 788 41.34 39.64 22.68
N ASP A 789 40.82 40.21 21.60
CA ASP A 789 39.95 39.49 20.66
C ASP A 789 40.63 38.24 20.06
N ARG A 790 41.91 38.35 19.66
CA ARG A 790 42.69 37.23 19.11
C ARG A 790 43.09 36.24 20.20
N TYR A 791 43.29 36.69 21.44
CA TYR A 791 43.52 35.80 22.57
C TYR A 791 42.28 34.94 22.86
N GLU A 792 41.08 35.53 22.90
CA GLU A 792 39.83 34.78 23.10
C GLU A 792 39.48 33.87 21.91
N GLU A 793 39.77 34.28 20.66
CA GLU A 793 39.63 33.39 19.49
C GLU A 793 40.52 32.14 19.63
N LEU A 794 41.79 32.32 20.03
CA LEU A 794 42.70 31.21 20.26
C LEU A 794 42.33 30.39 21.50
N LYS A 795 41.79 31.01 22.54
CA LYS A 795 41.30 30.32 23.74
C LYS A 795 40.10 29.42 23.41
N PHE A 796 39.15 29.92 22.63
CA PHE A 796 37.98 29.16 22.18
C PHE A 796 38.34 27.98 21.27
N ARG A 797 39.41 28.08 20.47
CA ARG A 797 39.91 27.01 19.59
C ARG A 797 40.98 26.10 20.21
N GLU A 798 41.41 26.34 21.45
CA GLU A 798 42.40 25.47 22.12
C GLU A 798 41.79 24.09 22.43
N GLN A 799 42.42 23.04 21.92
CA GLN A 799 42.07 21.65 22.26
C GLN A 799 43.24 21.01 23.00
N PHE A 800 42.98 20.23 24.05
CA PHE A 800 44.03 19.50 24.76
C PHE A 800 44.17 18.06 24.24
N ILE A 801 45.33 17.74 23.70
CA ILE A 801 45.68 16.39 23.26
C ILE A 801 46.32 15.65 24.43
N LEU A 802 45.62 14.65 24.94
CA LEU A 802 46.18 13.69 25.88
C LEU A 802 47.14 12.75 25.14
N THR A 803 48.30 12.46 25.71
CA THR A 803 49.18 11.35 25.29
C THR A 803 49.46 10.41 26.45
N VAL A 804 49.41 9.08 26.25
CA VAL A 804 49.68 8.06 27.28
C VAL A 804 50.67 6.99 26.80
N THR A 805 51.58 6.54 27.67
CA THR A 805 52.59 5.51 27.39
C THR A 805 52.26 4.12 27.97
N GLU A 806 52.92 3.08 27.46
CA GLU A 806 52.78 1.69 27.93
C GLU A 806 53.15 1.49 29.40
N LYS A 807 53.91 2.39 30.03
CA LYS A 807 54.24 2.35 31.48
C LYS A 807 53.40 3.31 32.33
N GLY A 808 52.26 3.79 31.81
CA GLY A 808 51.31 4.60 32.58
C GLY A 808 51.75 6.05 32.83
N PHE A 809 52.66 6.60 32.02
CA PHE A 809 52.92 8.04 32.00
C PHE A 809 51.95 8.74 31.05
N GLY A 810 51.51 9.95 31.39
CA GLY A 810 50.62 10.73 30.55
C GLY A 810 50.69 12.23 30.82
N LYS A 811 50.14 13.01 29.88
CA LYS A 811 50.07 14.48 29.93
C LYS A 811 48.99 14.99 28.98
N ARG A 812 48.35 16.11 29.34
CA ARG A 812 47.62 16.98 28.41
C ARG A 812 48.61 17.92 27.72
N SER A 813 48.57 18.08 26.41
CA SER A 813 49.39 19.05 25.65
C SER A 813 48.51 19.87 24.72
N SER A 814 48.69 21.18 24.70
CA SER A 814 47.92 22.10 23.83
C SER A 814 48.05 21.73 22.35
N SER A 815 46.94 21.82 21.61
CA SER A 815 46.92 21.65 20.14
C SER A 815 47.85 22.64 19.43
N TYR A 816 48.11 23.83 19.99
CA TYR A 816 49.04 24.82 19.45
C TYR A 816 50.51 24.44 19.59
N ASP A 817 50.84 23.54 20.52
CA ASP A 817 52.17 22.92 20.60
C ASP A 817 52.36 21.94 19.42
N PHE A 818 51.29 21.39 18.85
CA PHE A 818 51.38 20.59 17.62
C PHE A 818 51.37 21.50 16.38
N ARG A 819 52.53 22.00 15.96
CA ARG A 819 52.65 22.85 14.76
C ARG A 819 52.19 22.16 13.48
N ILE A 820 51.57 22.93 12.59
CA ILE A 820 51.22 22.48 11.23
C ILE A 820 52.49 22.27 10.39
N SER A 821 52.47 21.23 9.55
CA SER A 821 53.61 20.83 8.72
C SER A 821 53.16 20.14 7.42
N GLY A 822 54.07 19.92 6.47
CA GLY A 822 53.76 19.20 5.24
C GLY A 822 53.57 17.69 5.47
N ARG A 823 52.44 17.14 5.02
CA ARG A 823 52.13 15.69 5.15
C ARG A 823 53.24 14.80 4.56
N GLY A 824 53.41 13.62 5.15
CA GLY A 824 54.39 12.61 4.73
C GLY A 824 55.82 12.87 5.22
N GLY A 825 56.07 13.91 6.01
CA GLY A 825 57.30 14.12 6.76
C GLY A 825 57.46 13.17 7.96
N LYS A 826 58.59 13.26 8.68
CA LYS A 826 58.86 12.46 9.89
C LYS A 826 58.08 12.91 11.14
N GLY A 827 57.44 14.08 11.08
CA GLY A 827 56.76 14.69 12.22
C GLY A 827 57.68 15.45 13.18
N ILE A 828 57.10 15.79 14.34
CA ILE A 828 57.71 16.40 15.52
C ILE A 828 57.58 15.45 16.71
N ARG A 829 58.34 15.67 17.78
CA ARG A 829 58.24 14.87 19.01
C ARG A 829 56.92 15.14 19.75
N ALA A 830 56.15 14.08 20.01
CA ALA A 830 54.91 14.08 20.80
C ALA A 830 55.11 13.67 22.27
N THR A 831 56.30 13.19 22.61
CA THR A 831 56.78 12.87 23.96
C THR A 831 58.32 13.00 24.00
N ASP A 832 58.94 12.90 25.18
CA ASP A 832 60.40 12.87 25.30
C ASP A 832 60.98 11.53 24.82
N THR A 833 61.37 11.47 23.54
CA THR A 833 61.99 10.29 22.92
C THR A 833 63.37 9.92 23.48
N SER A 834 64.01 10.77 24.29
CA SER A 834 65.23 10.38 25.02
C SER A 834 64.93 9.51 26.25
N LYS A 835 63.67 9.56 26.71
CA LYS A 835 63.18 8.86 27.90
C LYS A 835 62.36 7.61 27.60
N THR A 836 62.29 7.14 26.35
CA THR A 836 61.53 5.93 25.95
C THR A 836 61.91 4.69 26.76
N GLY A 837 63.14 4.55 27.26
CA GLY A 837 63.50 3.46 28.20
C GLY A 837 62.84 3.59 29.59
N GLU A 838 62.64 4.82 30.07
CA GLU A 838 61.97 5.15 31.35
C GLU A 838 60.45 5.01 31.21
N ILE A 839 59.84 5.65 30.19
CA ILE A 839 58.39 5.79 30.05
C ILE A 839 57.72 4.79 29.08
N GLY A 840 58.50 4.11 28.23
CA GLY A 840 57.99 3.18 27.21
C GLY A 840 57.45 3.87 25.94
N ARG A 841 56.92 3.08 25.00
CA ARG A 841 56.22 3.55 23.79
C ARG A 841 54.90 4.27 24.13
N LEU A 842 54.45 5.16 23.25
CA LEU A 842 53.08 5.69 23.32
C LEU A 842 52.07 4.59 22.94
N VAL A 843 50.89 4.65 23.55
CA VAL A 843 49.77 3.70 23.35
C VAL A 843 48.50 4.43 22.92
N ALA A 844 48.30 5.68 23.34
CA ALA A 844 47.16 6.49 22.94
C ALA A 844 47.53 7.97 22.78
N ALA A 845 46.83 8.65 21.86
CA ALA A 845 46.88 10.10 21.69
C ALA A 845 45.55 10.63 21.09
N PHE A 846 44.80 11.47 21.81
CA PHE A 846 43.51 11.98 21.35
C PHE A 846 43.12 13.28 22.09
N PRO A 847 42.23 14.12 21.54
CA PRO A 847 41.65 15.24 22.27
C PRO A 847 40.82 14.76 23.46
N VAL A 848 40.82 15.56 24.52
CA VAL A 848 40.02 15.35 25.74
C VAL A 848 39.47 16.69 26.23
N LEU A 849 38.32 16.64 26.89
CA LEU A 849 37.75 17.72 27.70
C LEU A 849 38.11 17.50 29.17
N ASP A 850 38.14 18.56 29.97
CA ASP A 850 38.53 18.46 31.39
C ASP A 850 37.52 17.62 32.22
N ARG A 851 36.25 17.57 31.78
CA ARG A 851 35.20 16.71 32.35
C ARG A 851 35.29 15.22 31.96
N ASP A 852 36.14 14.86 31.00
CA ASP A 852 36.27 13.47 30.56
C ASP A 852 36.98 12.60 31.62
N GLN A 853 36.78 11.29 31.53
CA GLN A 853 37.48 10.31 32.35
C GLN A 853 38.10 9.23 31.48
N LEU A 854 39.28 8.75 31.84
CA LEU A 854 40.01 7.74 31.08
C LEU A 854 39.77 6.35 31.65
N MET A 855 39.67 5.36 30.76
CA MET A 855 39.79 3.94 31.10
C MET A 855 41.09 3.40 30.51
N LEU A 856 42.01 3.00 31.39
CA LEU A 856 43.27 2.34 31.05
C LEU A 856 43.11 0.83 31.23
N VAL A 857 43.61 0.05 30.26
CA VAL A 857 43.68 -1.42 30.37
C VAL A 857 45.11 -1.91 30.27
N THR A 858 45.52 -2.83 31.14
CA THR A 858 46.84 -3.47 31.08
C THR A 858 46.83 -4.84 30.40
N ASN A 859 48.00 -5.32 29.98
CA ASN A 859 48.21 -6.69 29.49
C ASN A 859 47.88 -7.77 30.54
N ALA A 860 47.88 -7.43 31.82
CA ALA A 860 47.44 -8.28 32.92
C ALA A 860 45.92 -8.26 33.16
N GLY A 861 45.17 -7.48 32.37
CA GLY A 861 43.71 -7.34 32.50
C GLY A 861 43.26 -6.32 33.56
N GLN A 862 44.17 -5.57 34.17
CA GLN A 862 43.80 -4.54 35.15
C GLN A 862 43.13 -3.36 34.44
N LEU A 863 41.98 -2.92 34.98
CA LEU A 863 41.23 -1.75 34.55
C LEU A 863 41.45 -0.61 35.56
N ILE A 864 41.86 0.56 35.09
CA ILE A 864 42.06 1.76 35.93
C ILE A 864 41.27 2.93 35.33
N ARG A 865 40.42 3.57 36.15
CA ARG A 865 39.68 4.78 35.77
C ARG A 865 40.32 6.00 36.42
N VAL A 866 40.63 7.05 35.64
CA VAL A 866 41.28 8.28 36.12
C VAL A 866 40.60 9.51 35.50
N PRO A 867 40.22 10.55 36.26
CA PRO A 867 39.78 11.82 35.71
C PRO A 867 40.83 12.44 34.77
N VAL A 868 40.41 13.06 33.68
CA VAL A 868 41.35 13.79 32.80
C VAL A 868 41.96 14.99 33.51
N ASP A 869 41.20 15.63 34.41
CA ASP A 869 41.69 16.83 35.10
C ASP A 869 42.86 16.57 36.07
N ASP A 870 42.96 15.36 36.64
CA ASP A 870 44.12 14.96 37.46
C ASP A 870 45.43 14.85 36.64
N ILE A 871 45.35 14.90 35.31
CA ILE A 871 46.50 14.73 34.41
C ILE A 871 47.04 16.09 34.00
N ARG A 872 48.17 16.47 34.59
CA ARG A 872 48.86 17.76 34.37
C ARG A 872 49.02 18.12 32.89
N ILE A 873 48.79 19.41 32.60
CA ILE A 873 49.09 20.04 31.31
C ILE A 873 50.60 20.32 31.23
N ALA A 874 51.25 19.87 30.15
CA ALA A 874 52.68 20.04 29.90
C ALA A 874 53.00 20.07 28.40
N SER A 875 54.18 20.61 28.03
CA SER A 875 54.63 20.62 26.63
C SER A 875 54.74 19.22 26.03
N ARG A 876 54.47 19.13 24.72
CA ARG A 876 54.52 17.93 23.87
C ARG A 876 55.79 17.09 24.10
N ALA A 877 56.96 17.71 24.20
CA ALA A 877 58.24 16.98 24.25
C ALA A 877 58.73 16.67 25.68
N THR A 878 57.81 16.60 26.65
CA THR A 878 58.09 16.19 28.03
C THR A 878 57.69 14.74 28.29
N LYS A 879 58.16 14.15 29.41
CA LYS A 879 57.84 12.78 29.80
C LYS A 879 56.45 12.58 30.44
N GLY A 880 55.75 13.68 30.78
CA GLY A 880 54.48 13.66 31.51
C GLY A 880 54.58 13.27 32.99
N VAL A 881 53.42 13.12 33.62
CA VAL A 881 53.25 12.64 35.00
C VAL A 881 52.87 11.16 35.04
N THR A 882 53.06 10.50 36.17
CA THR A 882 52.60 9.11 36.36
C THR A 882 51.09 9.11 36.58
N VAL A 883 50.33 8.72 35.55
CA VAL A 883 48.87 8.51 35.61
C VAL A 883 48.57 7.19 36.33
N PHE A 884 49.38 6.16 36.10
CA PHE A 884 49.32 4.88 36.80
C PHE A 884 50.71 4.25 36.94
N LYS A 885 50.96 3.51 38.03
CA LYS A 885 52.19 2.73 38.23
C LYS A 885 51.97 1.29 37.79
N THR A 886 52.51 0.91 36.64
CA THR A 886 52.49 -0.49 36.18
C THR A 886 53.44 -1.36 37.02
N GLY A 887 53.08 -2.64 37.18
CA GLY A 887 54.02 -3.68 37.62
C GLY A 887 55.21 -3.87 36.66
N ALA A 888 56.22 -4.66 37.08
CA ALA A 888 57.49 -4.79 36.35
C ALA A 888 57.35 -5.33 34.91
N ASP A 889 56.44 -6.30 34.72
CA ASP A 889 56.11 -6.91 33.42
C ASP A 889 54.74 -6.44 32.87
N GLU A 890 54.11 -5.49 33.56
CA GLU A 890 52.79 -4.97 33.22
C GLU A 890 52.91 -3.75 32.31
N LYS A 891 52.02 -3.66 31.34
CA LYS A 891 51.97 -2.60 30.34
C LYS A 891 50.53 -2.19 30.05
N VAL A 892 50.29 -0.89 29.92
CA VAL A 892 49.05 -0.35 29.32
C VAL A 892 48.99 -0.80 27.86
N VAL A 893 47.88 -1.39 27.44
CA VAL A 893 47.65 -1.90 26.07
C VAL A 893 46.48 -1.22 25.34
N SER A 894 45.66 -0.47 26.07
CA SER A 894 44.50 0.25 25.54
C SER A 894 44.14 1.40 26.48
N VAL A 895 43.74 2.53 25.90
CA VAL A 895 43.20 3.69 26.61
C VAL A 895 41.98 4.16 25.84
N GLU A 896 40.86 4.38 26.53
CA GLU A 896 39.61 4.89 25.96
C GLU A 896 39.09 6.06 26.79
N VAL A 897 38.35 6.97 26.16
CA VAL A 897 37.68 8.09 26.82
C VAL A 897 36.26 7.68 27.21
N ILE A 898 35.89 7.95 28.46
CA ILE A 898 34.53 7.92 28.97
C ILE A 898 34.10 9.38 29.15
N SER A 899 33.39 9.92 28.17
CA SER A 899 32.73 11.22 28.30
C SER A 899 31.44 11.06 29.11
N GLU A 900 31.26 11.91 30.12
CA GLU A 900 29.96 12.05 30.78
C GLU A 900 29.06 12.91 29.89
N PRO A 901 27.77 12.55 29.73
CA PRO A 901 26.85 13.29 28.87
C PRO A 901 26.67 14.72 29.40
N GLU A 902 26.47 15.67 28.49
CA GLU A 902 26.07 17.02 28.88
C GLU A 902 24.76 16.98 29.66
N GLU A 903 24.80 17.49 30.90
CA GLU A 903 23.58 17.92 31.56
C GLU A 903 23.01 19.07 30.71
N ALA A 904 21.94 18.78 29.97
CA ALA A 904 21.23 19.79 29.20
C ALA A 904 20.87 20.95 30.14
N GLU A 905 21.21 22.18 29.73
CA GLU A 905 20.89 23.36 30.52
C GLU A 905 19.39 23.37 30.85
N PRO A 906 19.00 23.67 32.09
CA PRO A 906 17.60 23.73 32.45
C PRO A 906 16.96 24.87 31.66
N VAL A 907 16.05 24.51 30.76
CA VAL A 907 15.15 25.48 30.12
C VAL A 907 14.44 26.25 31.24
N GLU A 908 14.63 27.56 31.28
CA GLU A 908 13.99 28.40 32.29
C GLU A 908 12.47 28.37 32.08
N ASP A 909 11.77 27.76 33.02
CA ASP A 909 10.31 27.59 33.02
C ASP A 909 9.65 28.91 33.48
N GLU A 910 9.51 29.88 32.58
CA GLU A 910 8.75 31.11 32.82
C GLU A 910 7.24 30.78 32.94
N GLY A 911 6.76 30.50 34.15
CA GLY A 911 5.32 30.62 34.43
C GLY A 911 4.72 29.72 35.50
N ALA A 912 5.11 29.88 36.77
CA ALA A 912 4.33 29.37 37.90
C ALA A 912 4.23 30.42 39.03
N GLU A 913 3.22 31.29 38.97
CA GLU A 913 2.89 32.20 40.08
C GLU A 913 2.43 31.42 41.32
N GLU A 914 2.92 31.83 42.49
CA GLU A 914 2.57 31.23 43.78
C GLU A 914 1.11 31.52 44.17
N ALA A 915 0.33 30.47 44.43
CA ALA A 915 -0.93 30.56 45.16
C ALA A 915 -0.79 29.87 46.52
N SER A 916 -0.46 30.68 47.55
CA SER A 916 -0.37 30.21 48.93
C SER A 916 -1.75 30.04 49.58
N ALA A 917 -1.98 28.90 50.23
CA ALA A 917 -3.12 28.70 51.13
C ALA A 917 -2.76 27.67 52.22
N ASP A 918 -2.44 28.17 53.42
CA ASP A 918 -2.40 27.39 54.66
C ASP A 918 -3.76 26.74 54.98
N GLY A 919 -3.77 25.59 55.67
CA GLY A 919 -5.04 25.08 56.21
C GLY A 919 -5.11 23.61 56.65
N ALA A 920 -4.13 23.11 57.41
CA ALA A 920 -4.34 21.85 58.16
C ALA A 920 -5.16 22.10 59.45
N PRO A 921 -5.96 21.12 59.88
CA PRO A 921 -5.80 20.65 61.26
C PRO A 921 -5.76 19.11 61.41
N ALA A 922 -5.24 18.65 62.55
CA ALA A 922 -5.24 17.26 63.04
C ALA A 922 -6.69 16.75 63.33
N ALA A 923 -6.99 15.50 63.67
CA ALA A 923 -6.22 14.32 64.11
C ALA A 923 -6.92 13.03 63.59
N GLU A 924 -6.70 11.77 64.01
CA GLU A 924 -5.93 11.17 65.12
C GLU A 924 -5.51 9.71 64.78
N THR A 925 -5.07 8.92 65.78
CA THR A 925 -4.62 7.51 65.67
C THR A 925 -5.74 6.46 65.80
N GLY A 926 -5.57 5.29 65.18
CA GLY A 926 -6.37 4.09 65.49
C GLY A 926 -5.78 2.80 64.89
N GLU A 927 -5.26 1.91 65.75
CA GLU A 927 -4.91 0.53 65.40
C GLU A 927 -6.17 -0.34 65.24
N GLY A 928 -6.08 -1.44 64.48
CA GLY A 928 -7.16 -2.44 64.41
C GLY A 928 -6.85 -3.61 63.47
N ASP A 929 -6.56 -4.77 64.04
CA ASP A 929 -6.54 -6.07 63.34
C ASP A 929 -7.92 -6.40 62.72
N SER A 930 -7.94 -7.14 61.61
CA SER A 930 -8.48 -8.51 61.56
C SER A 930 -8.72 -9.04 60.13
N GLU A 931 -8.69 -10.37 60.04
CA GLU A 931 -8.87 -11.24 58.88
C GLU A 931 -10.15 -11.00 58.05
N ALA A 932 -10.02 -11.07 56.71
CA ALA A 932 -10.91 -11.81 55.79
C ALA A 932 -10.27 -11.95 54.40
#